data_AF-A0A9W9XRL9-F1
#
_entry.id   AF-A0A9W9XRL9-F1
#
_cell.length_a   1.000
_cell.length_b   1.000
_cell.length_c   1.000
_cell.angle_alpha   90.00
_cell.angle_beta   90.00
_cell.angle_gamma   90.00
#
_symmetry.space_group_name_H-M   'P 1'
#
loop_
_entity.id
_entity.type
_entity.pdbx_description
1 polymer ?
#
loop_
_entity_poly.entity_id
_entity_poly.type
_entity_poly.pdbx_seq_one_letter_code
_entity_poly.pdbx_strand_id
1 'polypeptide(L)'
;MLGEPRKRHNGQLQACEPCRKAKIRCDHASPKCSRCFLRSLDCIYHPAPMTKRRPPASYTPIHFDTTLSTGPLTTQNVSSTFQIPTESSVGTGISLPPADPSPAASSGLTARSSASKRNMLFQEELGHHETTRFSAVFVENQDSFGAVMLDATNSNHHESSPESDVTARSRVELAVRTLLNFPTARTFEMLMTEIHHIYDVWLSPTMIQQCLKQVWTEYPSELGELRTRESALRVANDLFLNHTQPRPIPDYDDASNPDHASWMNWFGGPNLRWEMIGILFSWAGIAFRCKQEWDTVFDLPEQHGRNRNTAAERMRECAAACIKLCEGNFEISDIMVICMKNSTRLESILISDESDRLRVDYGTVRSAFISAGLHRLTPAKEVTPFAQHRASLASSMYYYDKSHSLFNARPPMLSNRYCQCPLPLDLCENDIYGGRERLTAAIAKLDSNGWNTNGHIFSTTWLRALAMLSPIREGILELTLSVNSTFTKSQVEDLKLQLGKIVASYPPQIQYQGNSEWPPQSTSRSHERRAHEVYITTRIHLDVLQCQFLIQRLLVSRQFSGGQELFNIAQETMSVILSLWLNRDQLQEFHHAFDWIAVSYGMPCAGILCVELLRASNLVSPAPQIEPSSAVAHDCVRFSRSEVVQNLVMFRALLDWIRPTDNNAQLSKKFKSVLQRIIDTVFDSLGSRGMQTQEMLSEHQCQRHYGQQDQQSPGLNLPATGRQHDIDPEINTFNDMDWLNTVDWTQGAINPTALTMSPNDSFNTSRLPVENATVPFWHRDIHELHDHRSTEELPVSSDVVIIGAGYAGVSTAYHLVKGEASDNELSITILEARGVCSGATGRNGGHLRPDMYTPMTRAIDRGGTERALEVIEFEIAHIQAIKSLVEKEKIDCDFTLTRSIDVWTNEETARKAKELYDTLVSRDLEYMKDVFFVLGKDAEGISGVKGAKACASFTAGTLWPYKLILHLTASILETGRVNLQTHTPVMSVKQQPSGSFIVTTPRGTTVARKVVYANNAYISGLLPKYSEAIVPCKGLCTHISVPEGTRAPLLNNSYIVREEDNVVSYLIPRADGSIVVGGANSRYHPVLSSWYDSVDDSALIEEVKDHYDGYMQRFFNGWEDSGAQVDKVWTGIMGYSWDSQPHVGPIPGEEDQYVLAGFNGHGMPLVFLSALGVAKMIRNGIEFEEAGIPRLFQSTKERLEKVKNGPSGGDIIGVKR
;
A
#
# COMPACT_ATOMS: atom_id res chain seq x y z
N MET A 1 41.77 -17.95 57.28
CA MET A 1 41.62 -16.81 58.21
C MET A 1 40.22 -16.84 58.79
N LEU A 2 40.03 -16.47 60.05
CA LEU A 2 38.69 -16.34 60.66
C LEU A 2 38.07 -15.03 60.16
N GLY A 3 37.12 -15.12 59.22
CA GLY A 3 36.44 -13.94 58.68
C GLY A 3 35.44 -13.35 59.68
N GLU A 4 35.43 -12.02 59.80
CA GLU A 4 34.45 -11.30 60.61
C GLU A 4 33.01 -11.42 60.06
N PRO A 5 31.98 -11.36 60.91
CA PRO A 5 30.59 -11.40 60.47
C PRO A 5 30.22 -10.19 59.61
N ARG A 6 30.03 -10.41 58.30
CA ARG A 6 29.50 -9.39 57.39
C ARG A 6 28.02 -9.10 57.67
N LYS A 7 27.58 -7.87 57.42
CA LYS A 7 26.14 -7.52 57.39
C LYS A 7 25.48 -8.14 56.16
N ARG A 8 24.23 -8.57 56.30
CA ARG A 8 23.34 -8.96 55.20
C ARG A 8 22.65 -7.71 54.62
N HIS A 9 21.97 -7.85 53.47
CA HIS A 9 21.20 -6.75 52.87
C HIS A 9 20.14 -6.13 53.80
N ASN A 10 19.63 -6.86 54.79
CA ASN A 10 18.72 -6.32 55.82
C ASN A 10 19.44 -5.68 57.04
N GLY A 11 20.71 -5.28 56.87
CA GLY A 11 21.53 -4.61 57.89
C GLY A 11 22.03 -5.48 59.06
N GLN A 12 21.45 -6.65 59.30
CA GLN A 12 21.83 -7.54 60.40
C GLN A 12 23.10 -8.36 60.11
N LEU A 13 23.90 -8.63 61.15
CA LEU A 13 25.10 -9.45 61.05
C LEU A 13 24.77 -10.91 60.70
N GLN A 14 25.52 -11.48 59.76
CA GLN A 14 25.42 -12.89 59.37
C GLN A 14 25.82 -13.79 60.54
N ALA A 15 24.90 -14.64 61.03
CA ALA A 15 25.22 -15.68 62.01
C ALA A 15 26.28 -16.67 61.47
N CYS A 16 27.16 -17.18 62.35
CA CYS A 16 28.20 -18.15 61.98
C CYS A 16 27.58 -19.47 61.49
N GLU A 17 28.33 -20.24 60.71
CA GLU A 17 27.82 -21.41 60.01
C GLU A 17 27.20 -22.49 60.94
N PRO A 18 27.76 -22.80 62.13
CA PRO A 18 27.11 -23.71 63.07
C PRO A 18 25.76 -23.18 63.59
N CYS A 19 25.70 -21.89 63.99
CA CYS A 19 24.46 -21.26 64.44
C CYS A 19 23.43 -21.15 63.30
N ARG A 20 23.86 -20.85 62.07
CA ARG A 20 23.02 -20.80 60.87
C ARG A 20 22.40 -22.16 60.57
N LYS A 21 23.22 -23.24 60.55
CA LYS A 21 22.74 -24.62 60.34
C LYS A 21 21.77 -25.07 61.43
N ALA A 22 22.06 -24.74 62.69
CA ALA A 22 21.19 -25.02 63.83
C ALA A 22 19.98 -24.05 63.96
N LYS A 23 19.81 -23.09 63.04
CA LYS A 23 18.76 -22.06 63.04
C LYS A 23 18.65 -21.24 64.35
N ILE A 24 19.74 -21.09 65.09
CA ILE A 24 19.81 -20.31 66.34
C ILE A 24 20.50 -18.95 66.11
N ARG A 25 20.10 -17.93 66.88
CA ARG A 25 20.74 -16.60 66.83
C ARG A 25 22.18 -16.69 67.33
N CYS A 26 23.12 -16.19 66.53
CA CYS A 26 24.50 -15.99 66.95
C CYS A 26 24.63 -14.71 67.78
N ASP A 27 25.49 -14.73 68.80
CA ASP A 27 25.86 -13.60 69.65
C ASP A 27 27.10 -12.83 69.14
N HIS A 28 27.78 -13.37 68.11
CA HIS A 28 28.87 -12.71 67.37
C HIS A 28 30.14 -12.34 68.17
N ALA A 29 30.30 -12.84 69.40
CA ALA A 29 31.56 -12.69 70.15
C ALA A 29 32.76 -13.27 69.37
N SER A 30 33.90 -12.59 69.47
CA SER A 30 35.17 -12.94 68.80
C SER A 30 36.19 -13.44 69.84
N PRO A 31 37.04 -14.46 69.54
CA PRO A 31 37.23 -15.14 68.25
C PRO A 31 36.25 -16.29 67.98
N LYS A 32 35.47 -16.75 68.97
CA LYS A 32 34.38 -17.72 68.80
C LYS A 32 33.14 -17.23 69.55
N CYS A 33 31.97 -17.30 68.93
CA CYS A 33 30.74 -16.91 69.60
C CYS A 33 30.44 -17.84 70.78
N SER A 34 29.80 -17.32 71.84
CA SER A 34 29.63 -18.01 73.11
C SER A 34 28.88 -19.35 72.95
N ARG A 35 27.94 -19.41 72.00
CA ARG A 35 27.19 -20.63 71.65
C ARG A 35 28.03 -21.69 70.93
N CYS A 36 29.07 -21.30 70.18
CA CYS A 36 30.02 -22.25 69.61
C CYS A 36 31.07 -22.66 70.65
N PHE A 37 31.56 -21.74 71.47
CA PHE A 37 32.51 -22.02 72.55
C PHE A 37 31.96 -23.05 73.54
N LEU A 38 30.75 -22.82 74.10
CA LEU A 38 30.09 -23.75 75.03
C LEU A 38 29.74 -25.12 74.43
N ARG A 39 29.75 -25.25 73.10
CA ARG A 39 29.49 -26.51 72.39
C ARG A 39 30.75 -27.12 71.76
N SER A 40 31.92 -26.54 72.04
CA SER A 40 33.22 -26.92 71.45
C SER A 40 33.25 -26.95 69.91
N LEU A 41 32.44 -26.10 69.26
CA LEU A 41 32.33 -26.01 67.80
C LEU A 41 33.28 -24.93 67.23
N ASP A 42 33.70 -25.11 65.97
CA ASP A 42 34.43 -24.09 65.23
C ASP A 42 33.49 -23.01 64.67
N CYS A 43 33.63 -21.79 65.21
CA CYS A 43 32.83 -20.63 64.84
C CYS A 43 33.36 -19.99 63.55
N ILE A 44 32.90 -20.48 62.40
CA ILE A 44 33.33 -20.00 61.08
C ILE A 44 32.22 -19.17 60.42
N TYR A 45 32.55 -18.03 59.82
CA TYR A 45 31.65 -17.24 58.98
C TYR A 45 32.03 -17.44 57.50
N HIS A 46 31.12 -17.97 56.68
CA HIS A 46 31.41 -18.28 55.28
C HIS A 46 31.11 -17.07 54.36
N PRO A 47 32.06 -16.63 53.51
CA PRO A 47 31.94 -15.35 52.78
C PRO A 47 30.92 -15.36 51.63
N ALA A 48 30.54 -16.53 51.10
CA ALA A 48 29.49 -16.69 50.09
C ALA A 48 28.75 -18.03 50.31
N PRO A 49 27.45 -18.07 50.66
CA PRO A 49 26.81 -19.30 51.16
C PRO A 49 25.96 -20.08 50.13
N MET A 50 25.79 -19.61 48.88
CA MET A 50 24.75 -20.10 47.96
C MET A 50 25.22 -20.24 46.49
N THR A 51 26.26 -21.03 46.23
CA THR A 51 26.59 -21.45 44.85
C THR A 51 27.36 -22.78 44.85
N LYS A 52 26.92 -23.77 44.08
CA LYS A 52 27.67 -25.02 43.82
C LYS A 52 28.19 -25.01 42.38
N ARG A 53 29.46 -25.39 42.19
CA ARG A 53 30.01 -25.79 40.87
C ARG A 53 29.89 -27.31 40.69
N ARG A 54 29.76 -27.76 39.44
CA ARG A 54 29.85 -29.18 39.03
C ARG A 54 31.29 -29.48 38.57
N PRO A 55 31.86 -30.67 38.80
CA PRO A 55 33.21 -31.02 38.31
C PRO A 55 33.21 -31.34 36.81
N PRO A 56 34.38 -31.25 36.13
CA PRO A 56 34.52 -31.57 34.70
C PRO A 56 34.51 -33.08 34.42
N ALA A 57 34.09 -33.45 33.21
CA ALA A 57 34.25 -34.81 32.67
C ALA A 57 35.62 -34.98 31.97
N SER A 58 36.12 -36.21 31.93
CA SER A 58 37.47 -36.54 31.45
C SER A 58 37.56 -36.66 29.93
N TYR A 59 38.56 -35.99 29.33
CA TYR A 59 38.95 -36.13 27.93
C TYR A 59 39.70 -37.47 27.71
N THR A 60 39.50 -38.10 26.55
CA THR A 60 40.34 -39.23 26.09
C THR A 60 40.69 -39.02 24.62
N PRO A 61 41.96 -38.77 24.25
CA PRO A 61 42.35 -38.50 22.88
C PRO A 61 42.53 -39.78 22.06
N ILE A 62 42.23 -39.72 20.77
CA ILE A 62 42.63 -40.74 19.78
C ILE A 62 43.57 -40.05 18.78
N HIS A 63 44.84 -40.44 18.79
CA HIS A 63 45.81 -40.11 17.75
C HIS A 63 45.66 -41.07 16.56
N PHE A 64 45.99 -40.59 15.36
CA PHE A 64 46.59 -41.42 14.31
C PHE A 64 47.67 -40.61 13.59
N ASP A 65 48.78 -41.28 13.26
CA ASP A 65 50.06 -40.62 12.97
C ASP A 65 50.36 -40.40 11.48
N THR A 66 51.19 -39.39 11.21
CA THR A 66 51.70 -39.05 9.88
C THR A 66 53.15 -39.49 9.72
N THR A 67 53.43 -40.51 8.89
CA THR A 67 54.81 -40.85 8.48
C THR A 67 54.86 -41.24 6.99
N LEU A 68 55.92 -40.81 6.29
CA LEU A 68 56.14 -41.13 4.87
C LEU A 68 56.95 -42.43 4.69
N SER A 69 56.76 -43.09 3.55
CA SER A 69 57.74 -44.02 2.95
C SER A 69 57.66 -43.97 1.42
N THR A 70 58.63 -44.55 0.70
CA THR A 70 59.06 -44.03 -0.62
C THR A 70 59.16 -45.07 -1.77
N GLY A 71 58.52 -44.71 -2.91
CA GLY A 71 58.82 -45.22 -4.26
C GLY A 71 58.25 -46.59 -4.65
N PRO A 72 58.42 -47.04 -5.93
CA PRO A 72 59.13 -46.40 -7.05
C PRO A 72 58.22 -46.07 -8.28
N LEU A 73 58.84 -45.68 -9.41
CA LEU A 73 58.23 -45.40 -10.73
C LEU A 73 57.87 -46.72 -11.49
N THR A 74 57.26 -46.79 -12.70
CA THR A 74 57.15 -45.86 -13.86
C THR A 74 56.05 -46.32 -14.86
N THR A 75 55.86 -45.60 -15.99
CA THR A 75 55.17 -45.95 -17.26
C THR A 75 53.62 -45.82 -17.35
N GLN A 76 53.00 -45.53 -18.52
CA GLN A 76 53.32 -44.53 -19.59
C GLN A 76 52.12 -44.35 -20.57
N ASN A 77 52.19 -43.29 -21.40
CA ASN A 77 51.36 -42.93 -22.58
C ASN A 77 50.07 -42.10 -22.28
N VAL A 78 49.82 -40.88 -22.81
CA VAL A 78 49.98 -40.24 -24.15
C VAL A 78 48.83 -40.64 -25.09
N SER A 79 48.09 -39.77 -25.80
CA SER A 79 48.28 -38.35 -26.24
C SER A 79 47.03 -37.47 -25.90
N SER A 80 47.04 -36.12 -25.80
CA SER A 80 47.37 -35.04 -26.78
C SER A 80 46.44 -35.07 -28.02
N THR A 81 45.96 -34.01 -28.68
CA THR A 81 46.15 -32.52 -28.74
C THR A 81 44.92 -31.97 -29.57
N PHE A 82 44.52 -30.71 -29.82
CA PHE A 82 44.93 -29.27 -29.64
C PHE A 82 43.68 -28.40 -30.05
N GLN A 83 43.54 -27.06 -30.04
CA GLN A 83 44.28 -25.84 -29.60
C GLN A 83 43.25 -24.65 -29.49
N ILE A 84 43.69 -23.38 -29.32
CA ILE A 84 42.87 -22.14 -29.45
C ILE A 84 43.63 -21.09 -30.30
N PRO A 85 42.92 -20.33 -31.18
CA PRO A 85 43.26 -18.93 -31.50
C PRO A 85 41.99 -18.01 -31.50
N THR A 86 41.86 -16.88 -30.80
CA THR A 86 42.57 -15.57 -30.75
C THR A 86 42.20 -14.53 -31.84
N GLU A 87 41.52 -13.47 -31.39
CA GLU A 87 41.66 -12.03 -31.72
C GLU A 87 41.24 -11.37 -33.08
N SER A 88 40.37 -10.35 -32.93
CA SER A 88 40.51 -8.94 -33.42
C SER A 88 39.74 -8.38 -34.65
N SER A 89 39.44 -7.07 -34.53
CA SER A 89 39.26 -6.01 -35.57
C SER A 89 37.86 -5.66 -36.18
N VAL A 90 37.31 -4.53 -35.70
CA VAL A 90 36.74 -3.33 -36.38
C VAL A 90 36.13 -3.45 -37.80
N GLY A 91 34.90 -2.93 -38.01
CA GLY A 91 34.40 -2.57 -39.36
C GLY A 91 32.95 -2.05 -39.49
N THR A 92 32.78 -0.74 -39.72
CA THR A 92 31.54 0.02 -40.00
C THR A 92 30.75 -0.39 -41.27
N GLY A 93 29.42 -0.19 -41.31
CA GLY A 93 28.61 -0.20 -42.56
C GLY A 93 27.10 0.10 -42.36
N ILE A 94 26.42 0.72 -43.34
CA ILE A 94 25.02 1.21 -43.25
C ILE A 94 24.22 0.95 -44.56
N SER A 95 22.90 0.79 -44.44
CA SER A 95 21.82 1.08 -45.42
C SER A 95 21.04 -0.06 -46.12
N LEU A 96 19.84 0.32 -46.60
CA LEU A 96 18.70 -0.46 -47.15
C LEU A 96 18.44 -0.08 -48.64
N PRO A 97 17.36 -0.50 -49.34
CA PRO A 97 16.53 -1.73 -49.34
C PRO A 97 16.71 -2.44 -50.73
N PRO A 98 15.76 -2.62 -51.70
CA PRO A 98 14.32 -2.96 -51.70
C PRO A 98 13.85 -4.07 -52.71
N ALA A 99 12.55 -4.38 -52.65
CA ALA A 99 11.62 -4.77 -53.74
C ALA A 99 11.47 -6.22 -54.28
N ASP A 100 10.20 -6.65 -54.31
CA ASP A 100 9.55 -7.79 -54.99
C ASP A 100 9.49 -7.59 -56.54
N PRO A 101 9.23 -8.62 -57.42
CA PRO A 101 7.98 -9.40 -57.37
C PRO A 101 8.00 -10.90 -57.79
N SER A 102 6.89 -11.57 -57.44
CA SER A 102 6.37 -12.88 -57.90
C SER A 102 6.02 -12.95 -59.42
N PRO A 103 5.68 -14.12 -60.07
CA PRO A 103 5.07 -15.32 -59.46
C PRO A 103 5.40 -16.75 -60.02
N ALA A 104 4.85 -17.75 -59.30
CA ALA A 104 4.30 -19.05 -59.75
C ALA A 104 5.21 -20.28 -60.12
N ALA A 105 5.07 -21.32 -59.28
CA ALA A 105 5.03 -22.78 -59.58
C ALA A 105 6.24 -23.51 -60.25
N SER A 106 6.65 -24.73 -59.85
CA SER A 106 6.28 -25.58 -58.69
C SER A 106 7.28 -26.76 -58.51
N SER A 107 7.08 -27.57 -57.45
CA SER A 107 7.76 -28.86 -57.12
C SER A 107 9.21 -28.79 -56.56
N GLY A 108 9.65 -29.82 -55.82
CA GLY A 108 11.09 -30.08 -55.58
C GLY A 108 11.66 -30.27 -54.17
N LEU A 109 10.85 -30.45 -53.10
CA LEU A 109 11.24 -30.94 -51.75
C LEU A 109 12.71 -30.74 -51.28
N THR A 110 13.01 -29.61 -50.61
CA THR A 110 14.25 -29.47 -49.80
C THR A 110 14.03 -28.73 -48.47
N ALA A 111 14.54 -29.33 -47.38
CA ALA A 111 15.01 -28.72 -46.13
C ALA A 111 14.35 -27.41 -45.60
N ARG A 112 13.13 -27.50 -45.04
CA ARG A 112 12.57 -26.45 -44.15
C ARG A 112 11.73 -27.03 -43.01
N SER A 113 12.08 -26.72 -41.75
CA SER A 113 11.17 -26.82 -40.58
C SER A 113 11.68 -26.04 -39.36
N SER A 114 12.96 -26.16 -39.00
CA SER A 114 13.53 -25.66 -37.73
C SER A 114 13.38 -24.15 -37.49
N ALA A 115 13.51 -23.33 -38.54
CA ALA A 115 13.31 -21.88 -38.43
C ALA A 115 11.83 -21.48 -38.27
N SER A 116 10.89 -22.27 -38.80
CA SER A 116 9.45 -21.92 -38.79
C SER A 116 8.83 -22.10 -37.41
N LYS A 117 9.18 -23.18 -36.68
CA LYS A 117 8.68 -23.40 -35.30
C LYS A 117 9.05 -22.24 -34.35
N ARG A 118 10.20 -21.57 -34.55
CA ARG A 118 10.66 -20.48 -33.68
C ARG A 118 9.80 -19.21 -33.70
N ASN A 119 9.04 -18.95 -34.76
CA ASN A 119 8.13 -17.80 -34.80
C ASN A 119 6.71 -18.15 -34.34
N MET A 120 6.34 -19.44 -34.32
CA MET A 120 5.02 -19.90 -33.84
C MET A 120 4.98 -20.06 -32.32
N LEU A 121 6.14 -20.26 -31.68
CA LEU A 121 6.38 -20.44 -30.23
C LEU A 121 5.77 -19.39 -29.28
N PHE A 122 5.16 -18.31 -29.78
CA PHE A 122 4.53 -17.27 -28.95
C PHE A 122 3.09 -16.91 -29.35
N GLN A 123 2.52 -17.56 -30.39
CA GLN A 123 1.27 -17.12 -31.03
C GLN A 123 0.16 -18.17 -31.17
N GLU A 124 0.46 -19.47 -31.21
CA GLU A 124 -0.57 -20.51 -31.32
C GLU A 124 -0.55 -21.46 -30.11
N GLU A 125 -1.36 -21.14 -29.09
CA GLU A 125 -2.38 -22.06 -28.57
C GLU A 125 -3.42 -21.32 -27.70
N LEU A 126 -4.64 -21.87 -27.63
CA LEU A 126 -5.82 -21.18 -27.10
C LEU A 126 -5.93 -21.28 -25.57
N GLY A 127 -5.32 -20.32 -24.87
CA GLY A 127 -5.70 -20.00 -23.49
C GLY A 127 -4.99 -20.78 -22.38
N HIS A 128 -3.85 -21.41 -22.64
CA HIS A 128 -2.97 -21.95 -21.59
C HIS A 128 -1.64 -21.19 -21.51
N HIS A 129 -1.22 -20.88 -20.27
CA HIS A 129 -0.06 -20.03 -19.96
C HIS A 129 1.26 -20.81 -20.04
N GLU A 130 1.62 -21.30 -21.22
CA GLU A 130 2.69 -22.29 -21.34
C GLU A 130 4.06 -21.63 -21.62
N THR A 131 4.12 -20.70 -22.59
CA THR A 131 5.33 -20.24 -23.29
C THR A 131 6.25 -19.27 -22.54
N THR A 132 5.99 -18.98 -21.25
CA THR A 132 6.89 -18.20 -20.38
C THR A 132 7.00 -18.73 -18.95
N ARG A 133 6.36 -19.86 -18.61
CA ARG A 133 6.56 -20.53 -17.32
C ARG A 133 7.93 -21.21 -17.30
N PHE A 134 8.50 -21.44 -16.11
CA PHE A 134 9.70 -22.29 -15.97
C PHE A 134 9.48 -23.73 -16.51
N SER A 135 8.23 -24.18 -16.62
CA SER A 135 7.84 -25.44 -17.24
C SER A 135 7.80 -25.43 -18.78
N ALA A 136 7.85 -24.26 -19.43
CA ALA A 136 7.69 -24.10 -20.89
C ALA A 136 8.60 -25.07 -21.67
N VAL A 137 9.90 -25.05 -21.33
CA VAL A 137 10.95 -25.86 -21.95
C VAL A 137 10.65 -27.36 -21.92
N PHE A 138 9.89 -27.85 -20.93
CA PHE A 138 9.52 -29.26 -20.81
C PHE A 138 8.37 -29.64 -21.76
N VAL A 139 7.40 -28.76 -21.98
CA VAL A 139 6.31 -28.98 -22.95
C VAL A 139 6.81 -28.75 -24.38
N GLU A 140 7.57 -27.67 -24.62
CA GLU A 140 8.20 -27.35 -25.92
C GLU A 140 9.09 -28.48 -26.47
N ASN A 141 9.58 -29.36 -25.58
CA ASN A 141 10.44 -30.50 -25.91
C ASN A 141 9.81 -31.84 -25.49
N GLN A 142 8.49 -31.92 -25.30
CA GLN A 142 7.79 -33.14 -24.90
C GLN A 142 8.05 -34.31 -25.88
N ASP A 143 8.07 -34.02 -27.19
CA ASP A 143 8.49 -34.95 -28.26
C ASP A 143 9.91 -35.54 -28.03
N SER A 144 10.80 -34.75 -27.42
CA SER A 144 12.21 -35.11 -27.16
C SER A 144 12.42 -35.85 -25.84
N PHE A 145 11.52 -35.67 -24.86
CA PHE A 145 11.54 -36.40 -23.58
C PHE A 145 10.83 -37.77 -23.65
N GLY A 146 9.90 -37.94 -24.60
CA GLY A 146 9.23 -39.21 -24.86
C GLY A 146 8.49 -39.75 -23.62
N ALA A 147 8.58 -41.06 -23.39
CA ALA A 147 7.85 -41.74 -22.32
C ALA A 147 8.18 -41.24 -20.89
N VAL A 148 9.32 -40.56 -20.69
CA VAL A 148 9.75 -40.07 -19.36
C VAL A 148 8.79 -39.01 -18.80
N MET A 149 8.10 -38.25 -19.67
CA MET A 149 7.06 -37.29 -19.24
C MET A 149 5.77 -37.98 -18.78
N LEU A 150 5.45 -39.19 -19.26
CA LEU A 150 4.19 -39.89 -18.95
C LEU A 150 4.18 -40.53 -17.56
N ASP A 151 5.34 -40.91 -17.01
CA ASP A 151 5.45 -41.33 -15.60
C ASP A 151 5.34 -40.12 -14.65
N ALA A 152 5.83 -38.94 -15.08
CA ALA A 152 5.83 -37.71 -14.28
C ALA A 152 4.45 -37.00 -14.24
N THR A 153 3.61 -37.11 -15.27
CA THR A 153 2.26 -36.54 -15.24
C THR A 153 1.27 -37.36 -14.39
N ASN A 154 1.52 -38.65 -14.21
CA ASN A 154 0.67 -39.53 -13.39
C ASN A 154 0.88 -39.36 -11.87
N SER A 155 1.94 -38.71 -11.40
CA SER A 155 2.23 -38.60 -9.96
C SER A 155 1.46 -37.51 -9.21
N ASN A 156 0.58 -36.75 -9.89
CA ASN A 156 -0.16 -35.62 -9.30
C ASN A 156 -1.64 -35.91 -8.98
N HIS A 157 -2.09 -37.18 -9.00
CA HIS A 157 -3.44 -37.55 -8.57
C HIS A 157 -3.48 -37.98 -7.09
N HIS A 158 -4.05 -37.11 -6.26
CA HIS A 158 -4.56 -37.36 -4.89
C HIS A 158 -3.58 -37.87 -3.82
N GLU A 159 -2.91 -36.94 -3.14
CA GLU A 159 -2.80 -37.03 -1.67
C GLU A 159 -3.80 -36.07 -1.00
N SER A 160 -5.07 -36.48 -0.96
CA SER A 160 -6.07 -35.84 -0.11
C SER A 160 -5.78 -36.16 1.35
N SER A 161 -4.93 -35.35 1.99
CA SER A 161 -4.68 -35.43 3.43
C SER A 161 -6.00 -35.33 4.22
N PRO A 162 -6.23 -36.16 5.25
CA PRO A 162 -7.52 -36.24 5.94
C PRO A 162 -7.75 -35.10 6.96
N GLU A 163 -7.71 -33.84 6.51
CA GLU A 163 -8.24 -32.68 7.25
C GLU A 163 -9.78 -32.65 7.22
N SER A 164 -10.43 -33.78 7.51
CA SER A 164 -11.85 -33.99 7.18
C SER A 164 -12.72 -34.27 8.41
N ASP A 165 -13.06 -33.21 9.15
CA ASP A 165 -14.39 -33.14 9.77
C ASP A 165 -14.83 -31.69 10.08
N VAL A 166 -14.01 -30.92 10.82
CA VAL A 166 -14.39 -29.58 11.30
C VAL A 166 -14.47 -28.54 10.17
N THR A 167 -13.48 -28.52 9.28
CA THR A 167 -13.40 -27.67 8.08
C THR A 167 -14.52 -28.00 7.08
N ALA A 168 -14.77 -29.28 6.83
CA ALA A 168 -15.85 -29.74 5.97
C ALA A 168 -17.23 -29.31 6.50
N ARG A 169 -17.49 -29.51 7.80
CA ARG A 169 -18.74 -29.07 8.45
C ARG A 169 -18.94 -27.56 8.37
N SER A 170 -17.89 -26.75 8.54
CA SER A 170 -18.01 -25.29 8.47
C SER A 170 -18.27 -24.79 7.04
N ARG A 171 -17.68 -25.43 6.01
CA ARG A 171 -17.96 -25.15 4.59
C ARG A 171 -19.40 -25.52 4.22
N VAL A 172 -19.91 -26.65 4.70
CA VAL A 172 -21.31 -27.07 4.48
C VAL A 172 -22.30 -26.15 5.20
N GLU A 173 -22.03 -25.74 6.44
CA GLU A 173 -22.91 -24.78 7.16
C GLU A 173 -22.92 -23.41 6.46
N LEU A 174 -21.77 -22.94 5.94
CA LEU A 174 -21.71 -21.71 5.14
C LEU A 174 -22.57 -21.83 3.87
N ALA A 175 -22.48 -22.95 3.14
CA ALA A 175 -23.29 -23.22 1.96
C ALA A 175 -24.80 -23.22 2.24
N VAL A 176 -25.23 -23.96 3.26
CA VAL A 176 -26.64 -24.02 3.69
C VAL A 176 -27.15 -22.64 4.10
N ARG A 177 -26.38 -21.89 4.91
CA ARG A 177 -26.74 -20.53 5.35
C ARG A 177 -26.86 -19.56 4.17
N THR A 178 -26.00 -19.67 3.16
CA THR A 178 -26.06 -18.87 1.93
C THR A 178 -27.31 -19.19 1.12
N LEU A 179 -27.60 -20.47 0.85
CA LEU A 179 -28.78 -20.86 0.05
C LEU A 179 -30.12 -20.53 0.73
N LEU A 180 -30.19 -20.56 2.07
CA LEU A 180 -31.36 -20.10 2.83
C LEU A 180 -31.67 -18.60 2.62
N ASN A 181 -30.76 -17.82 2.03
CA ASN A 181 -30.93 -16.41 1.71
C ASN A 181 -31.08 -16.13 0.21
N PHE A 182 -31.14 -17.16 -0.64
CA PHE A 182 -31.41 -17.02 -2.08
C PHE A 182 -32.82 -16.43 -2.30
N PRO A 183 -33.04 -15.39 -3.12
CA PRO A 183 -34.39 -14.84 -3.33
C PRO A 183 -35.36 -15.89 -3.91
N THR A 184 -36.65 -15.84 -3.57
CA THR A 184 -37.65 -16.74 -4.18
C THR A 184 -37.94 -16.39 -5.64
N ALA A 185 -38.58 -17.30 -6.37
CA ALA A 185 -39.03 -17.08 -7.74
C ALA A 185 -39.87 -15.80 -7.88
N ARG A 186 -40.76 -15.52 -6.92
CA ARG A 186 -41.57 -14.30 -6.85
C ARG A 186 -40.72 -13.04 -6.69
N THR A 187 -39.71 -13.06 -5.82
CA THR A 187 -38.81 -11.91 -5.66
C THR A 187 -37.97 -11.70 -6.91
N PHE A 188 -37.45 -12.76 -7.55
CA PHE A 188 -36.76 -12.63 -8.84
C PHE A 188 -37.69 -12.09 -9.94
N GLU A 189 -38.96 -12.53 -10.02
CA GLU A 189 -39.96 -11.99 -10.94
C GLU A 189 -40.20 -10.49 -10.72
N MET A 190 -40.38 -10.06 -9.46
CA MET A 190 -40.58 -8.65 -9.10
C MET A 190 -39.32 -7.79 -9.28
N LEU A 191 -38.13 -8.38 -9.17
CA LEU A 191 -36.85 -7.72 -9.50
C LEU A 191 -36.62 -7.63 -11.02
N MET A 192 -37.03 -8.63 -11.81
CA MET A 192 -36.93 -8.57 -13.28
C MET A 192 -38.02 -7.69 -13.91
N THR A 193 -39.15 -7.50 -13.22
CA THR A 193 -40.22 -6.59 -13.64
C THR A 193 -39.70 -5.15 -13.65
N GLU A 194 -40.00 -4.41 -14.73
CA GLU A 194 -39.51 -3.06 -15.05
C GLU A 194 -37.99 -2.94 -15.28
N ILE A 195 -37.17 -3.90 -14.83
CA ILE A 195 -35.73 -3.95 -15.15
C ILE A 195 -35.54 -4.53 -16.55
N HIS A 196 -35.95 -3.74 -17.54
CA HIS A 196 -35.78 -4.05 -18.95
C HIS A 196 -34.32 -3.90 -19.39
N HIS A 197 -33.55 -3.02 -18.74
CA HIS A 197 -32.18 -2.69 -19.15
C HIS A 197 -31.22 -2.38 -17.98
N ILE A 198 -30.65 -3.41 -17.35
CA ILE A 198 -29.35 -3.22 -16.66
C ILE A 198 -28.30 -3.04 -17.76
N TYR A 199 -28.01 -1.79 -18.11
CA TYR A 199 -26.90 -1.41 -19.00
C TYR A 199 -25.54 -1.43 -18.30
N ASP A 200 -25.38 -2.30 -17.29
CA ASP A 200 -24.07 -2.63 -16.75
C ASP A 200 -23.56 -3.93 -17.39
N VAL A 201 -22.30 -3.90 -17.82
CA VAL A 201 -21.84 -4.58 -19.04
C VAL A 201 -21.40 -6.03 -18.77
N TRP A 202 -22.09 -6.67 -17.83
CA TRP A 202 -21.50 -7.67 -16.94
C TRP A 202 -22.43 -8.83 -16.62
N LEU A 203 -23.72 -8.63 -16.88
CA LEU A 203 -24.83 -9.42 -16.39
C LEU A 203 -25.92 -9.40 -17.46
N SER A 204 -25.74 -10.20 -18.51
CA SER A 204 -26.74 -10.39 -19.56
C SER A 204 -28.10 -10.75 -18.94
N PRO A 205 -29.15 -9.92 -19.07
CA PRO A 205 -30.46 -10.24 -18.50
C PRO A 205 -31.04 -11.50 -19.12
N THR A 206 -30.76 -11.78 -20.41
CA THR A 206 -31.15 -13.02 -21.09
C THR A 206 -30.48 -14.25 -20.44
N MET A 207 -29.18 -14.19 -20.17
CA MET A 207 -28.45 -15.27 -19.48
C MET A 207 -28.99 -15.49 -18.06
N ILE A 208 -29.25 -14.42 -17.30
CA ILE A 208 -29.81 -14.49 -15.94
C ILE A 208 -31.22 -15.11 -15.95
N GLN A 209 -32.10 -14.67 -16.85
CA GLN A 209 -33.45 -15.24 -17.02
C GLN A 209 -33.40 -16.73 -17.37
N GLN A 210 -32.52 -17.14 -18.28
CA GLN A 210 -32.36 -18.54 -18.67
C GLN A 210 -31.81 -19.39 -17.51
N CYS A 211 -30.80 -18.90 -16.79
CA CYS A 211 -30.26 -19.57 -15.60
C CYS A 211 -31.34 -19.72 -14.52
N LEU A 212 -32.07 -18.65 -14.18
CA LEU A 212 -33.17 -18.69 -13.20
C LEU A 212 -34.26 -19.68 -13.62
N LYS A 213 -34.64 -19.71 -14.90
CA LYS A 213 -35.61 -20.70 -15.42
C LYS A 213 -35.11 -22.14 -15.18
N GLN A 214 -33.83 -22.42 -15.41
CA GLN A 214 -33.26 -23.74 -15.14
C GLN A 214 -33.18 -24.04 -13.63
N VAL A 215 -32.79 -23.08 -12.79
CA VAL A 215 -32.80 -23.22 -11.31
C VAL A 215 -34.20 -23.58 -10.79
N TRP A 216 -35.24 -22.90 -11.27
CA TRP A 216 -36.63 -23.20 -10.89
C TRP A 216 -37.23 -24.45 -11.56
N THR A 217 -36.55 -25.02 -12.57
CA THR A 217 -36.92 -26.33 -13.15
C THR A 217 -36.31 -27.47 -12.33
N GLU A 218 -35.06 -27.31 -11.89
CA GLU A 218 -34.30 -28.34 -11.15
C GLU A 218 -34.63 -28.37 -9.65
N TYR A 219 -34.75 -27.19 -9.01
CA TYR A 219 -34.89 -27.04 -7.56
C TYR A 219 -36.20 -26.31 -7.10
N PRO A 220 -37.38 -26.61 -7.69
CA PRO A 220 -38.62 -25.85 -7.45
C PRO A 220 -39.11 -25.89 -5.99
N SER A 221 -38.94 -27.03 -5.30
CA SER A 221 -39.34 -27.16 -3.89
C SER A 221 -38.21 -26.76 -2.94
N GLU A 222 -36.98 -27.05 -3.35
CA GLU A 222 -35.77 -26.95 -2.55
C GLU A 222 -35.35 -25.52 -2.24
N LEU A 223 -35.51 -24.62 -3.21
CA LEU A 223 -35.23 -23.19 -3.10
C LEU A 223 -36.50 -22.33 -3.07
N GLY A 224 -37.69 -22.94 -3.06
CA GLY A 224 -38.99 -22.24 -3.02
C GLY A 224 -39.33 -21.59 -1.68
N GLU A 225 -40.54 -21.02 -1.55
CA GLU A 225 -40.98 -20.27 -0.36
C GLU A 225 -40.96 -21.10 0.95
N LEU A 226 -41.11 -22.43 0.85
CA LEU A 226 -41.15 -23.37 1.99
C LEU A 226 -39.82 -24.10 2.27
N ARG A 227 -38.71 -23.63 1.68
CA ARG A 227 -37.37 -24.22 1.85
C ARG A 227 -36.95 -24.36 3.32
N THR A 228 -36.30 -25.48 3.64
CA THR A 228 -35.82 -25.81 4.99
C THR A 228 -34.29 -25.94 5.01
N ARG A 229 -33.70 -26.12 6.19
CA ARG A 229 -32.26 -26.39 6.31
C ARG A 229 -31.86 -27.68 5.58
N GLU A 230 -32.75 -28.67 5.55
CA GLU A 230 -32.57 -29.96 4.88
C GLU A 230 -32.68 -29.84 3.36
N SER A 231 -33.57 -28.98 2.84
CA SER A 231 -33.68 -28.75 1.40
C SER A 231 -32.50 -27.94 0.86
N ALA A 232 -32.09 -26.89 1.58
CA ALA A 232 -30.86 -26.15 1.27
C ALA A 232 -29.60 -27.04 1.36
N LEU A 233 -29.58 -28.05 2.24
CA LEU A 233 -28.48 -29.02 2.34
C LEU A 233 -28.42 -29.99 1.14
N ARG A 234 -29.56 -30.36 0.54
CA ARG A 234 -29.55 -31.14 -0.73
C ARG A 234 -28.83 -30.36 -1.82
N VAL A 235 -29.33 -29.17 -2.13
CA VAL A 235 -28.76 -28.28 -3.16
C VAL A 235 -27.29 -27.94 -2.87
N ALA A 236 -26.92 -27.71 -1.61
CA ALA A 236 -25.52 -27.48 -1.26
C ALA A 236 -24.60 -28.65 -1.66
N ASN A 237 -25.03 -29.90 -1.43
CA ASN A 237 -24.27 -31.08 -1.82
C ASN A 237 -24.20 -31.23 -3.33
N ASP A 238 -25.31 -31.02 -4.05
CA ASP A 238 -25.37 -31.10 -5.52
C ASP A 238 -24.44 -30.06 -6.17
N LEU A 239 -24.44 -28.82 -5.67
CA LEU A 239 -23.51 -27.77 -6.10
C LEU A 239 -22.03 -28.10 -5.78
N PHE A 240 -21.73 -28.75 -4.64
CA PHE A 240 -20.38 -29.21 -4.35
C PHE A 240 -19.94 -30.34 -5.29
N LEU A 241 -20.81 -31.31 -5.57
CA LEU A 241 -20.54 -32.40 -6.52
C LEU A 241 -20.23 -31.82 -7.91
N ASN A 242 -21.07 -30.94 -8.43
CA ASN A 242 -20.88 -30.26 -9.72
C ASN A 242 -19.59 -29.43 -9.78
N HIS A 243 -19.20 -28.82 -8.67
CA HIS A 243 -17.96 -28.05 -8.55
C HIS A 243 -16.70 -28.94 -8.41
N THR A 244 -16.84 -30.25 -8.16
CA THR A 244 -15.76 -31.25 -8.29
C THR A 244 -15.68 -31.91 -9.66
N GLN A 245 -16.74 -31.87 -10.46
CA GLN A 245 -16.70 -32.37 -11.85
C GLN A 245 -15.91 -31.40 -12.75
N PRO A 246 -15.11 -31.90 -13.71
CA PRO A 246 -14.41 -31.06 -14.67
C PRO A 246 -15.38 -30.20 -15.51
N ARG A 247 -14.88 -29.10 -16.05
CA ARG A 247 -15.65 -28.27 -16.98
C ARG A 247 -15.72 -28.97 -18.35
N PRO A 248 -16.88 -29.05 -19.02
CA PRO A 248 -16.95 -29.55 -20.38
C PRO A 248 -16.10 -28.67 -21.30
N ILE A 249 -14.98 -29.22 -21.81
CA ILE A 249 -14.19 -28.57 -22.85
C ILE A 249 -14.93 -28.80 -24.18
N PRO A 250 -15.24 -27.74 -24.95
CA PRO A 250 -15.82 -27.92 -26.28
C PRO A 250 -14.84 -28.57 -27.23
N ASP A 251 -15.34 -29.49 -28.05
CA ASP A 251 -14.75 -29.69 -29.36
C ASP A 251 -15.11 -28.46 -30.22
N TYR A 252 -14.16 -27.53 -30.36
CA TYR A 252 -14.36 -26.28 -31.09
C TYR A 252 -14.30 -26.45 -32.62
N ASP A 253 -13.80 -27.60 -33.11
CA ASP A 253 -13.68 -27.91 -34.53
C ASP A 253 -14.85 -28.80 -35.04
N ASP A 254 -15.65 -29.40 -34.14
CA ASP A 254 -16.88 -30.12 -34.52
C ASP A 254 -18.02 -29.18 -34.98
N ALA A 255 -17.96 -28.82 -36.26
CA ALA A 255 -19.00 -28.08 -36.96
C ALA A 255 -20.37 -28.80 -37.03
N SER A 256 -20.49 -30.05 -36.56
CA SER A 256 -21.75 -30.82 -36.53
C SER A 256 -22.54 -30.70 -35.22
N ASN A 257 -21.94 -30.16 -34.14
CA ASN A 257 -22.62 -29.95 -32.87
C ASN A 257 -23.77 -28.92 -33.02
N PRO A 258 -25.07 -29.31 -32.92
CA PRO A 258 -26.16 -28.43 -33.33
C PRO A 258 -26.47 -27.29 -32.35
N ASP A 259 -26.07 -27.42 -31.09
CA ASP A 259 -26.54 -26.56 -30.00
C ASP A 259 -25.46 -25.58 -29.51
N HIS A 260 -25.35 -24.43 -30.18
CA HIS A 260 -24.48 -23.34 -29.71
C HIS A 260 -24.99 -22.65 -28.41
N ALA A 261 -26.18 -23.00 -27.89
CA ALA A 261 -26.61 -22.57 -26.55
C ALA A 261 -26.12 -23.52 -25.44
N SER A 262 -25.56 -24.69 -25.79
CA SER A 262 -25.03 -25.68 -24.84
C SER A 262 -24.00 -25.14 -23.83
N TRP A 263 -23.32 -24.03 -24.16
CA TRP A 263 -22.46 -23.29 -23.22
C TRP A 263 -23.16 -22.94 -21.91
N MET A 264 -24.42 -22.48 -21.97
CA MET A 264 -25.16 -22.06 -20.78
C MET A 264 -25.58 -23.26 -19.91
N ASN A 265 -25.62 -24.46 -20.51
CA ASN A 265 -25.85 -25.71 -19.79
C ASN A 265 -24.60 -26.20 -19.02
N TRP A 266 -23.46 -25.50 -19.06
CA TRP A 266 -22.27 -25.82 -18.22
C TRP A 266 -22.38 -25.30 -16.78
N PHE A 267 -23.32 -24.38 -16.53
CA PHE A 267 -23.52 -23.71 -15.25
C PHE A 267 -25.01 -23.53 -14.89
N GLY A 268 -25.90 -24.26 -15.55
CA GLY A 268 -27.33 -24.28 -15.32
C GLY A 268 -27.91 -25.70 -15.23
N GLY A 269 -29.14 -25.80 -14.71
CA GLY A 269 -29.86 -27.07 -14.54
C GLY A 269 -29.07 -28.06 -13.68
N PRO A 270 -28.88 -29.32 -14.12
CA PRO A 270 -28.14 -30.32 -13.35
C PRO A 270 -26.64 -30.00 -13.24
N ASN A 271 -26.09 -29.06 -14.03
CA ASN A 271 -24.69 -28.64 -13.98
C ASN A 271 -24.48 -27.30 -13.23
N LEU A 272 -25.47 -26.83 -12.47
CA LEU A 272 -25.39 -25.60 -11.68
C LEU A 272 -24.20 -25.65 -10.69
N ARG A 273 -23.45 -24.55 -10.58
CA ARG A 273 -22.23 -24.43 -9.76
C ARG A 273 -22.24 -23.16 -8.89
N TRP A 274 -21.43 -23.17 -7.83
CA TRP A 274 -21.34 -22.07 -6.85
C TRP A 274 -21.00 -20.71 -7.50
N GLU A 275 -20.16 -20.68 -8.53
CA GLU A 275 -19.86 -19.45 -9.27
C GLU A 275 -21.12 -18.80 -9.85
N MET A 276 -22.07 -19.59 -10.39
CA MET A 276 -23.31 -19.06 -10.96
C MET A 276 -24.30 -18.62 -9.89
N ILE A 277 -24.37 -19.33 -8.76
CA ILE A 277 -25.15 -18.88 -7.59
C ILE A 277 -24.64 -17.52 -7.10
N GLY A 278 -23.32 -17.33 -7.04
CA GLY A 278 -22.70 -16.04 -6.71
C GLY A 278 -23.08 -14.93 -7.69
N ILE A 279 -23.09 -15.22 -9.01
CA ILE A 279 -23.54 -14.29 -10.05
C ILE A 279 -25.02 -13.90 -9.88
N LEU A 280 -25.90 -14.86 -9.55
CA LEU A 280 -27.32 -14.58 -9.29
C LEU A 280 -27.52 -13.71 -8.03
N PHE A 281 -26.73 -13.93 -6.97
CA PHE A 281 -26.70 -13.03 -5.81
C PHE A 281 -26.21 -11.63 -6.18
N SER A 282 -25.10 -11.49 -6.92
CA SER A 282 -24.62 -10.18 -7.38
C SER A 282 -25.67 -9.44 -8.20
N TRP A 283 -26.35 -10.13 -9.12
CA TRP A 283 -27.45 -9.56 -9.91
C TRP A 283 -28.60 -9.09 -9.04
N ALA A 284 -29.07 -9.91 -8.10
CA ALA A 284 -30.18 -9.57 -7.22
C ALA A 284 -29.85 -8.34 -6.35
N GLY A 285 -28.61 -8.23 -5.84
CA GLY A 285 -28.18 -7.06 -5.08
C GLY A 285 -28.17 -5.77 -5.90
N ILE A 286 -27.77 -5.84 -7.18
CA ILE A 286 -27.81 -4.70 -8.10
C ILE A 286 -29.27 -4.34 -8.40
N ALA A 287 -30.13 -5.31 -8.68
CA ALA A 287 -31.55 -5.11 -8.94
C ALA A 287 -32.28 -4.44 -7.74
N PHE A 288 -31.99 -4.86 -6.49
CA PHE A 288 -32.49 -4.19 -5.29
C PHE A 288 -32.08 -2.71 -5.18
N ARG A 289 -30.93 -2.31 -5.75
CA ARG A 289 -30.46 -0.91 -5.78
C ARG A 289 -31.03 -0.09 -6.93
N CYS A 290 -31.59 -0.73 -7.96
CA CYS A 290 -32.41 -0.06 -8.98
C CYS A 290 -33.83 0.25 -8.47
N LYS A 291 -34.36 -0.54 -7.53
CA LYS A 291 -35.70 -0.34 -6.93
C LYS A 291 -35.75 0.78 -5.88
N GLN A 292 -36.93 1.35 -5.70
CA GLN A 292 -37.26 2.44 -4.77
C GLN A 292 -37.87 1.90 -3.47
N GLU A 293 -37.82 2.67 -2.39
CA GLU A 293 -38.20 2.18 -1.05
C GLU A 293 -39.70 1.89 -0.85
N TRP A 294 -40.55 2.33 -1.79
CA TRP A 294 -41.99 2.05 -1.85
C TRP A 294 -42.35 0.93 -2.84
N ASP A 295 -41.38 0.28 -3.47
CA ASP A 295 -41.64 -0.82 -4.40
C ASP A 295 -42.03 -2.08 -3.63
N THR A 296 -43.15 -2.69 -4.00
CA THR A 296 -43.79 -3.82 -3.27
C THR A 296 -42.93 -5.09 -3.11
N VAL A 297 -41.74 -5.13 -3.71
CA VAL A 297 -40.73 -6.18 -3.46
C VAL A 297 -40.18 -6.12 -2.02
N PHE A 298 -40.19 -4.93 -1.39
CA PHE A 298 -39.75 -4.75 0.01
C PHE A 298 -40.84 -5.10 1.04
N ASP A 299 -42.12 -5.13 0.64
CA ASP A 299 -43.24 -5.62 1.46
C ASP A 299 -43.28 -7.15 1.58
N LEU A 300 -42.47 -7.89 0.81
CA LEU A 300 -42.45 -9.34 0.83
C LEU A 300 -41.91 -9.87 2.18
N PRO A 301 -42.57 -10.86 2.83
CA PRO A 301 -42.12 -11.39 4.12
C PRO A 301 -40.66 -11.87 4.14
N GLU A 302 -40.14 -12.40 3.03
CA GLU A 302 -38.74 -12.83 2.93
C GLU A 302 -37.71 -11.69 3.03
N GLN A 303 -38.11 -10.44 2.83
CA GLN A 303 -37.23 -9.29 3.05
C GLN A 303 -37.06 -8.96 4.53
N HIS A 304 -37.90 -9.47 5.43
CA HIS A 304 -37.80 -9.24 6.87
C HIS A 304 -37.70 -7.74 7.26
N GLY A 305 -38.35 -6.86 6.48
CA GLY A 305 -38.28 -5.40 6.67
C GLY A 305 -37.00 -4.72 6.16
N ARG A 306 -36.17 -5.40 5.35
CA ARG A 306 -35.02 -4.78 4.67
C ARG A 306 -35.48 -3.79 3.60
N ASN A 307 -34.75 -2.67 3.51
CA ASN A 307 -34.82 -1.73 2.39
C ASN A 307 -33.82 -2.07 1.28
N ARG A 308 -33.84 -1.31 0.16
CA ARG A 308 -32.93 -1.41 -0.99
C ARG A 308 -31.46 -1.68 -0.63
N ASN A 309 -30.94 -1.00 0.39
CA ASN A 309 -29.53 -1.08 0.76
C ASN A 309 -29.22 -2.31 1.62
N THR A 310 -30.05 -2.60 2.63
CA THR A 310 -29.86 -3.78 3.50
C THR A 310 -30.17 -5.10 2.80
N ALA A 311 -31.09 -5.10 1.81
CA ALA A 311 -31.30 -6.22 0.91
C ALA A 311 -30.05 -6.46 0.02
N ALA A 312 -29.54 -5.41 -0.62
CA ALA A 312 -28.35 -5.50 -1.47
C ALA A 312 -27.07 -5.89 -0.71
N GLU A 313 -26.85 -5.35 0.48
CA GLU A 313 -25.75 -5.73 1.38
C GLU A 313 -25.81 -7.22 1.73
N ARG A 314 -27.01 -7.75 2.00
CA ARG A 314 -27.22 -9.18 2.25
C ARG A 314 -26.94 -10.04 1.02
N MET A 315 -27.27 -9.55 -0.18
CA MET A 315 -26.90 -10.24 -1.43
C MET A 315 -25.37 -10.22 -1.65
N ARG A 316 -24.67 -9.13 -1.30
CA ARG A 316 -23.20 -9.04 -1.36
C ARG A 316 -22.54 -10.05 -0.43
N GLU A 317 -23.01 -10.18 0.81
CA GLU A 317 -22.55 -11.23 1.75
C GLU A 317 -22.68 -12.64 1.14
N CYS A 318 -23.80 -12.92 0.47
CA CYS A 318 -24.07 -14.23 -0.13
C CYS A 318 -23.21 -14.48 -1.39
N ALA A 319 -22.98 -13.46 -2.22
CA ALA A 319 -22.07 -13.55 -3.37
C ALA A 319 -20.61 -13.80 -2.94
N ALA A 320 -20.12 -13.06 -1.94
CA ALA A 320 -18.79 -13.27 -1.36
C ALA A 320 -18.66 -14.66 -0.71
N ALA A 321 -19.72 -15.16 -0.06
CA ALA A 321 -19.75 -16.52 0.45
C ALA A 321 -19.68 -17.58 -0.68
N CYS A 322 -20.30 -17.35 -1.83
CA CYS A 322 -20.20 -18.26 -2.98
C CYS A 322 -18.78 -18.35 -3.55
N ILE A 323 -18.07 -17.22 -3.65
CA ILE A 323 -16.65 -17.19 -4.05
C ILE A 323 -15.82 -18.00 -3.05
N LYS A 324 -16.01 -17.76 -1.74
CA LYS A 324 -15.35 -18.51 -0.68
C LYS A 324 -15.65 -20.02 -0.73
N LEU A 325 -16.88 -20.40 -1.07
CA LEU A 325 -17.26 -21.81 -1.19
C LEU A 325 -16.51 -22.54 -2.32
N CYS A 326 -15.87 -21.82 -3.24
CA CYS A 326 -15.04 -22.36 -4.31
C CYS A 326 -13.55 -22.55 -3.92
N GLU A 327 -13.10 -22.06 -2.75
CA GLU A 327 -11.68 -22.13 -2.32
C GLU A 327 -11.10 -23.56 -2.34
N GLY A 328 -11.93 -24.58 -2.08
CA GLY A 328 -11.50 -25.98 -2.03
C GLY A 328 -11.44 -26.73 -3.36
N ASN A 329 -11.65 -26.08 -4.50
CA ASN A 329 -11.29 -26.57 -5.85
C ASN A 329 -11.03 -25.36 -6.77
N PHE A 330 -10.07 -24.51 -6.37
CA PHE A 330 -9.93 -23.16 -6.91
C PHE A 330 -9.28 -23.09 -8.31
N GLU A 331 -10.06 -23.47 -9.32
CA GLU A 331 -9.74 -23.29 -10.73
C GLU A 331 -10.23 -21.91 -11.23
N ILE A 332 -9.29 -21.07 -11.70
CA ILE A 332 -9.61 -19.76 -12.25
C ILE A 332 -10.13 -19.91 -13.68
N SER A 333 -11.41 -19.61 -13.88
CA SER A 333 -12.16 -19.78 -15.13
C SER A 333 -12.99 -18.54 -15.47
N ASP A 334 -13.52 -18.45 -16.69
CA ASP A 334 -14.39 -17.35 -17.12
C ASP A 334 -15.53 -17.08 -16.13
N ILE A 335 -16.26 -18.12 -15.70
CA ILE A 335 -17.40 -17.98 -14.79
C ILE A 335 -16.95 -17.56 -13.38
N MET A 336 -15.75 -17.96 -12.94
CA MET A 336 -15.15 -17.45 -11.70
C MET A 336 -14.79 -15.97 -11.83
N VAL A 337 -14.16 -15.55 -12.93
CA VAL A 337 -13.84 -14.14 -13.19
C VAL A 337 -15.12 -13.30 -13.26
N ILE A 338 -16.19 -13.79 -13.90
CA ILE A 338 -17.50 -13.13 -13.92
C ILE A 338 -18.09 -13.03 -12.50
N CYS A 339 -18.05 -14.10 -11.71
CA CYS A 339 -18.55 -14.12 -10.33
C CYS A 339 -17.81 -13.12 -9.43
N MET A 340 -16.47 -13.19 -9.39
CA MET A 340 -15.63 -12.28 -8.60
C MET A 340 -15.88 -10.83 -9.00
N LYS A 341 -15.83 -10.53 -10.31
CA LYS A 341 -16.05 -9.18 -10.83
C LYS A 341 -17.46 -8.64 -10.54
N ASN A 342 -18.49 -9.47 -10.64
CA ASN A 342 -19.86 -9.06 -10.36
C ASN A 342 -20.09 -8.84 -8.85
N SER A 343 -19.40 -9.60 -7.98
CA SER A 343 -19.37 -9.33 -6.54
C SER A 343 -18.70 -8.00 -6.22
N THR A 344 -17.50 -7.75 -6.77
CA THR A 344 -16.80 -6.46 -6.61
C THR A 344 -17.60 -5.30 -7.20
N ARG A 345 -18.40 -5.52 -8.26
CA ARG A 345 -19.27 -4.48 -8.83
C ARG A 345 -20.47 -4.17 -7.94
N LEU A 346 -21.14 -5.16 -7.36
CA LEU A 346 -22.16 -4.93 -6.33
C LEU A 346 -21.57 -4.19 -5.13
N GLU A 347 -20.35 -4.52 -4.74
CA GLU A 347 -19.62 -3.83 -3.68
C GLU A 347 -19.30 -2.37 -4.03
N SER A 348 -18.86 -2.07 -5.26
CA SER A 348 -18.68 -0.70 -5.80
C SER A 348 -19.97 0.12 -5.81
N ILE A 349 -21.15 -0.51 -5.80
CA ILE A 349 -22.44 0.20 -5.69
C ILE A 349 -22.82 0.45 -4.21
N LEU A 350 -22.25 -0.30 -3.26
CA LEU A 350 -22.56 -0.28 -1.82
C LEU A 350 -21.57 0.53 -0.96
N ILE A 351 -20.29 0.61 -1.35
CA ILE A 351 -19.27 1.41 -0.68
C ILE A 351 -18.55 2.34 -1.69
N SER A 352 -18.19 3.56 -1.24
CA SER A 352 -17.63 4.61 -2.10
C SER A 352 -16.46 4.13 -2.96
N ASP A 353 -16.47 4.53 -4.23
CA ASP A 353 -15.47 4.13 -5.24
C ASP A 353 -14.04 4.70 -4.97
N GLU A 354 -13.89 5.55 -3.96
CA GLU A 354 -12.59 5.97 -3.38
C GLU A 354 -11.92 4.86 -2.54
N SER A 355 -12.68 3.83 -2.10
CA SER A 355 -12.25 2.87 -1.08
C SER A 355 -11.05 2.01 -1.49
N ASP A 356 -10.02 1.98 -0.64
CA ASP A 356 -8.86 1.08 -0.76
C ASP A 356 -9.25 -0.39 -0.87
N ARG A 357 -10.37 -0.80 -0.22
CA ARG A 357 -10.90 -2.18 -0.27
C ARG A 357 -11.25 -2.57 -1.70
N LEU A 358 -12.08 -1.76 -2.37
CA LEU A 358 -12.44 -1.97 -3.78
C LEU A 358 -11.20 -2.06 -4.66
N ARG A 359 -10.14 -1.28 -4.38
CA ARG A 359 -8.89 -1.33 -5.14
C ARG A 359 -8.18 -2.68 -5.03
N VAL A 360 -8.19 -3.29 -3.84
CA VAL A 360 -7.66 -4.66 -3.61
C VAL A 360 -8.54 -5.71 -4.31
N ASP A 361 -9.87 -5.57 -4.20
CA ASP A 361 -10.81 -6.49 -4.82
C ASP A 361 -10.70 -6.45 -6.36
N TYR A 362 -10.67 -5.25 -6.96
CA TYR A 362 -10.42 -5.08 -8.39
C TYR A 362 -9.04 -5.59 -8.83
N GLY A 363 -7.99 -5.41 -8.02
CA GLY A 363 -6.67 -6.02 -8.28
C GLY A 363 -6.74 -7.55 -8.33
N THR A 364 -7.48 -8.16 -7.39
CA THR A 364 -7.70 -9.61 -7.32
C THR A 364 -8.48 -10.11 -8.54
N VAL A 365 -9.54 -9.43 -8.94
CA VAL A 365 -10.32 -9.73 -10.15
C VAL A 365 -9.47 -9.61 -11.43
N ARG A 366 -8.60 -8.59 -11.52
CA ARG A 366 -7.67 -8.41 -12.67
C ARG A 366 -6.61 -9.51 -12.72
N SER A 367 -6.10 -9.97 -11.59
CA SER A 367 -5.20 -11.13 -11.51
C SER A 367 -5.89 -12.41 -12.00
N ALA A 368 -7.15 -12.64 -11.59
CA ALA A 368 -7.95 -13.76 -12.09
C ALA A 368 -8.24 -13.66 -13.60
N PHE A 369 -8.57 -12.46 -14.10
CA PHE A 369 -8.75 -12.18 -15.53
C PHE A 369 -7.51 -12.46 -16.37
N ILE A 370 -6.32 -12.07 -15.88
CA ILE A 370 -5.05 -12.43 -16.52
C ILE A 370 -4.86 -13.94 -16.53
N SER A 371 -5.06 -14.60 -15.37
CA SER A 371 -4.84 -16.04 -15.17
C SER A 371 -5.79 -16.95 -15.96
N ALA A 372 -6.98 -16.46 -16.34
CA ALA A 372 -7.91 -17.14 -17.24
C ALA A 372 -7.58 -16.96 -18.75
N GLY A 373 -6.42 -16.36 -19.07
CA GLY A 373 -6.01 -16.05 -20.45
C GLY A 373 -6.84 -14.97 -21.16
N LEU A 374 -7.87 -14.41 -20.52
CA LEU A 374 -8.83 -13.45 -21.10
C LEU A 374 -8.18 -12.11 -21.52
N HIS A 375 -6.97 -11.83 -21.03
CA HIS A 375 -6.17 -10.67 -21.42
C HIS A 375 -5.53 -10.79 -22.82
N ARG A 376 -5.45 -11.98 -23.43
CA ARG A 376 -4.82 -12.21 -24.76
C ARG A 376 -5.76 -12.94 -25.73
N LEU A 377 -6.99 -12.45 -25.87
CA LEU A 377 -7.96 -13.01 -26.79
C LEU A 377 -7.66 -12.61 -28.25
N THR A 378 -7.42 -13.61 -29.09
CA THR A 378 -7.43 -13.43 -30.55
C THR A 378 -8.88 -13.27 -31.06
N PRO A 379 -9.12 -12.50 -32.13
CA PRO A 379 -10.40 -12.53 -32.84
C PRO A 379 -10.74 -13.96 -33.29
N ALA A 380 -11.98 -14.41 -33.06
CA ALA A 380 -12.40 -15.77 -33.39
C ALA A 380 -12.65 -15.94 -34.90
N LYS A 381 -12.37 -17.14 -35.43
CA LYS A 381 -12.60 -17.50 -36.84
C LYS A 381 -14.09 -17.60 -37.19
N GLU A 382 -14.91 -18.11 -36.27
CA GLU A 382 -16.37 -18.08 -36.30
C GLU A 382 -16.91 -17.37 -35.05
N VAL A 383 -17.96 -16.57 -35.20
CA VAL A 383 -18.60 -15.84 -34.10
C VAL A 383 -19.62 -16.76 -33.42
N THR A 384 -19.24 -17.34 -32.29
CA THR A 384 -20.13 -18.12 -31.42
C THR A 384 -20.62 -17.28 -30.24
N PRO A 385 -21.71 -17.69 -29.54
CA PRO A 385 -22.17 -16.99 -28.33
C PRO A 385 -21.09 -16.90 -27.25
N PHE A 386 -20.29 -17.96 -27.10
CA PHE A 386 -19.15 -18.01 -26.19
C PHE A 386 -18.03 -17.04 -26.58
N ALA A 387 -17.66 -16.97 -27.87
CA ALA A 387 -16.63 -16.04 -28.34
C ALA A 387 -17.07 -14.57 -28.16
N GLN A 388 -18.32 -14.26 -28.47
CA GLN A 388 -18.94 -12.94 -28.25
C GLN A 388 -19.01 -12.59 -26.75
N HIS A 389 -19.28 -13.57 -25.87
CA HIS A 389 -19.27 -13.37 -24.42
C HIS A 389 -17.85 -13.08 -23.89
N ARG A 390 -16.84 -13.85 -24.31
CA ARG A 390 -15.42 -13.61 -23.94
C ARG A 390 -14.93 -12.24 -24.41
N ALA A 391 -15.23 -11.85 -25.66
CA ALA A 391 -14.92 -10.52 -26.20
C ALA A 391 -15.57 -9.39 -25.38
N SER A 392 -16.83 -9.59 -24.95
CA SER A 392 -17.55 -8.63 -24.10
C SER A 392 -16.92 -8.50 -22.72
N LEU A 393 -16.64 -9.63 -22.06
CA LEU A 393 -15.99 -9.66 -20.74
C LEU A 393 -14.62 -8.98 -20.76
N ALA A 394 -13.79 -9.27 -21.77
CA ALA A 394 -12.44 -8.71 -21.88
C ALA A 394 -12.42 -7.22 -22.23
N SER A 395 -13.21 -6.80 -23.22
CA SER A 395 -13.33 -5.37 -23.57
C SER A 395 -13.83 -4.54 -22.40
N SER A 396 -14.78 -5.06 -21.62
CA SER A 396 -15.33 -4.35 -20.46
C SER A 396 -14.39 -4.36 -19.25
N MET A 397 -13.65 -5.46 -18.99
CA MET A 397 -12.58 -5.51 -17.98
C MET A 397 -11.49 -4.47 -18.26
N TYR A 398 -11.10 -4.35 -19.53
CA TYR A 398 -10.13 -3.35 -19.98
C TYR A 398 -10.67 -1.92 -19.86
N TYR A 399 -11.94 -1.66 -20.20
CA TYR A 399 -12.58 -0.34 -20.02
C TYR A 399 -12.64 0.08 -18.54
N TYR A 400 -13.14 -0.78 -17.66
CA TYR A 400 -13.28 -0.48 -16.24
C TYR A 400 -11.92 -0.30 -15.54
N ASP A 401 -10.86 -0.98 -15.99
CA ASP A 401 -9.48 -0.67 -15.56
C ASP A 401 -9.13 0.80 -15.80
N LYS A 402 -9.40 1.36 -16.99
CA LYS A 402 -9.08 2.77 -17.29
C LYS A 402 -10.00 3.74 -16.58
N SER A 403 -11.30 3.42 -16.50
CA SER A 403 -12.28 4.29 -15.84
C SER A 403 -12.00 4.44 -14.34
N HIS A 404 -11.66 3.35 -13.64
CA HIS A 404 -11.32 3.41 -12.21
C HIS A 404 -9.95 4.04 -11.96
N SER A 405 -8.99 3.84 -12.87
CA SER A 405 -7.66 4.47 -12.82
C SER A 405 -7.73 5.99 -12.95
N LEU A 406 -8.55 6.50 -13.88
CA LEU A 406 -8.81 7.94 -14.04
C LEU A 406 -9.55 8.57 -12.85
N PHE A 407 -10.46 7.83 -12.21
CA PHE A 407 -11.16 8.29 -11.01
C PHE A 407 -10.20 8.38 -9.81
N ASN A 408 -9.37 7.35 -9.60
CA ASN A 408 -8.54 7.20 -8.39
C ASN A 408 -7.12 7.83 -8.47
N ALA A 409 -6.77 8.51 -9.58
CA ALA A 409 -5.43 9.04 -9.84
C ALA A 409 -4.30 7.97 -9.91
N ARG A 410 -4.61 6.73 -10.35
CA ARG A 410 -3.66 5.59 -10.31
C ARG A 410 -3.29 5.04 -11.68
N PRO A 411 -2.09 4.42 -11.84
CA PRO A 411 -1.74 3.72 -13.06
C PRO A 411 -2.70 2.56 -13.37
N PRO A 412 -3.01 2.30 -14.65
CA PRO A 412 -3.83 1.16 -15.05
C PRO A 412 -3.10 -0.17 -14.83
N MET A 413 -3.83 -1.20 -14.42
CA MET A 413 -3.27 -2.53 -14.16
C MET A 413 -3.27 -3.44 -15.41
N LEU A 414 -4.11 -3.16 -16.41
CA LEU A 414 -4.26 -3.98 -17.62
C LEU A 414 -3.70 -3.26 -18.87
N SER A 415 -2.39 -3.01 -18.92
CA SER A 415 -1.81 -2.20 -20.02
C SER A 415 -2.00 -2.82 -21.41
N ASN A 416 -2.27 -1.97 -22.40
CA ASN A 416 -2.39 -2.30 -23.83
C ASN A 416 -1.20 -3.10 -24.39
N ARG A 417 -0.01 -2.94 -23.80
CA ARG A 417 1.24 -3.60 -24.20
C ARG A 417 1.20 -5.12 -23.96
N TYR A 418 0.31 -5.57 -23.07
CA TYR A 418 0.12 -6.97 -22.69
C TYR A 418 -1.32 -7.46 -22.89
N CYS A 419 -2.27 -6.55 -23.18
CA CYS A 419 -3.69 -6.84 -23.28
C CYS A 419 -4.20 -6.73 -24.72
N GLN A 420 -4.59 -7.86 -25.32
CA GLN A 420 -5.31 -7.93 -26.59
C GLN A 420 -6.77 -8.34 -26.30
N CYS A 421 -7.66 -7.34 -26.28
CA CYS A 421 -9.10 -7.53 -26.04
C CYS A 421 -9.88 -7.17 -27.31
N PRO A 422 -10.52 -8.14 -28.01
CA PRO A 422 -11.29 -7.88 -29.21
C PRO A 422 -12.62 -7.21 -28.87
N LEU A 423 -12.97 -6.15 -29.60
CA LEU A 423 -14.23 -5.42 -29.42
C LEU A 423 -15.43 -6.32 -29.80
N PRO A 424 -16.41 -6.55 -28.91
CA PRO A 424 -17.57 -7.40 -29.19
C PRO A 424 -18.46 -6.77 -30.26
N LEU A 425 -19.04 -7.61 -31.12
CA LEU A 425 -19.90 -7.15 -32.20
C LEU A 425 -21.21 -6.57 -31.65
N ASP A 426 -21.81 -5.65 -32.39
CA ASP A 426 -23.00 -4.93 -31.96
C ASP A 426 -24.28 -5.74 -32.20
N LEU A 427 -24.54 -6.70 -31.31
CA LEU A 427 -25.54 -7.75 -31.48
C LEU A 427 -26.50 -7.81 -30.27
N CYS A 428 -27.80 -7.94 -30.54
CA CYS A 428 -28.80 -8.13 -29.49
C CYS A 428 -28.59 -9.47 -28.76
N GLU A 429 -28.68 -9.48 -27.43
CA GLU A 429 -28.57 -10.70 -26.61
C GLU A 429 -29.55 -11.80 -27.04
N ASN A 430 -30.78 -11.43 -27.43
CA ASN A 430 -31.77 -12.38 -27.93
C ASN A 430 -31.43 -12.97 -29.31
N ASP A 431 -30.54 -12.34 -30.07
CA ASP A 431 -30.00 -12.89 -31.32
C ASP A 431 -28.76 -13.76 -31.04
N ILE A 432 -27.91 -13.36 -30.09
CA ILE A 432 -26.74 -14.12 -29.61
C ILE A 432 -27.17 -15.47 -29.04
N TYR A 433 -28.11 -15.49 -28.09
CA TYR A 433 -28.58 -16.71 -27.43
C TYR A 433 -29.75 -17.38 -28.17
N GLY A 434 -30.10 -16.90 -29.37
CA GLY A 434 -31.28 -17.31 -30.14
C GLY A 434 -31.05 -18.38 -31.20
N GLY A 435 -29.89 -19.03 -31.23
CA GLY A 435 -29.53 -20.10 -32.18
C GLY A 435 -28.75 -19.64 -33.42
N ARG A 436 -28.05 -20.59 -34.08
CA ARG A 436 -27.04 -20.31 -35.13
C ARG A 436 -27.59 -19.48 -36.29
N GLU A 437 -28.77 -19.82 -36.80
CA GLU A 437 -29.41 -19.10 -37.91
C GLU A 437 -29.68 -17.63 -37.55
N ARG A 438 -30.18 -17.38 -36.33
CA ARG A 438 -30.53 -16.05 -35.85
C ARG A 438 -29.29 -15.19 -35.60
N LEU A 439 -28.25 -15.77 -34.99
CA LEU A 439 -26.94 -15.13 -34.82
C LEU A 439 -26.31 -14.80 -36.19
N THR A 440 -26.33 -15.73 -37.14
CA THR A 440 -25.82 -15.52 -38.51
C THR A 440 -26.58 -14.40 -39.23
N ALA A 441 -27.91 -14.38 -39.12
CA ALA A 441 -28.78 -13.35 -39.71
C ALA A 441 -28.66 -11.97 -39.03
N ALA A 442 -28.11 -11.90 -37.81
CA ALA A 442 -27.77 -10.66 -37.13
C ALA A 442 -26.36 -10.16 -37.52
N ILE A 443 -25.37 -11.06 -37.60
CA ILE A 443 -24.01 -10.76 -38.10
C ILE A 443 -24.05 -10.22 -39.54
N ALA A 444 -24.94 -10.78 -40.40
CA ALA A 444 -25.17 -10.29 -41.76
C ALA A 444 -25.81 -8.89 -41.85
N LYS A 445 -26.14 -8.26 -40.71
CA LYS A 445 -26.67 -6.89 -40.59
C LYS A 445 -25.73 -5.98 -39.79
N LEU A 446 -24.43 -6.30 -39.80
CA LEU A 446 -23.37 -5.45 -39.28
C LEU A 446 -22.67 -4.70 -40.42
N ASP A 447 -22.16 -3.50 -40.13
CA ASP A 447 -21.25 -2.79 -41.01
C ASP A 447 -19.82 -3.38 -40.95
N SER A 448 -18.92 -2.88 -41.78
CA SER A 448 -17.51 -3.29 -41.79
C SER A 448 -16.74 -2.97 -40.49
N ASN A 449 -17.31 -2.15 -39.60
CA ASN A 449 -16.77 -1.83 -38.27
C ASN A 449 -17.47 -2.61 -37.15
N GLY A 450 -18.39 -3.53 -37.45
CA GLY A 450 -19.11 -4.36 -36.49
C GLY A 450 -20.27 -3.69 -35.75
N TRP A 451 -20.79 -2.57 -36.25
CA TRP A 451 -21.99 -1.87 -35.76
C TRP A 451 -23.28 -2.35 -36.44
N ASN A 452 -24.43 -2.35 -35.76
CA ASN A 452 -25.69 -2.79 -36.36
C ASN A 452 -26.27 -1.76 -37.36
N THR A 453 -26.61 -2.22 -38.57
CA THR A 453 -27.14 -1.33 -39.63
C THR A 453 -28.59 -0.90 -39.39
N ASN A 454 -29.28 -1.49 -38.41
CA ASN A 454 -30.68 -1.19 -38.10
C ASN A 454 -30.85 0.05 -37.21
N GLY A 455 -29.76 0.52 -36.58
CA GLY A 455 -29.76 1.69 -35.71
C GLY A 455 -30.39 1.47 -34.34
N HIS A 456 -30.50 0.21 -33.90
CA HIS A 456 -30.92 -0.11 -32.53
C HIS A 456 -29.79 0.11 -31.53
N ILE A 457 -30.14 0.23 -30.25
CA ILE A 457 -29.18 0.39 -29.15
C ILE A 457 -29.27 -0.82 -28.21
N PHE A 458 -28.15 -1.47 -27.97
CA PHE A 458 -27.98 -2.68 -27.16
C PHE A 458 -26.91 -2.49 -26.08
N SER A 459 -26.84 -3.42 -25.12
CA SER A 459 -25.75 -3.51 -24.12
C SER A 459 -24.36 -3.62 -24.79
N THR A 460 -24.27 -4.28 -25.95
CA THR A 460 -23.07 -4.36 -26.78
C THR A 460 -22.71 -3.04 -27.45
N THR A 461 -23.68 -2.24 -27.90
CA THR A 461 -23.45 -0.95 -28.58
C THR A 461 -22.72 0.02 -27.65
N TRP A 462 -23.21 0.10 -26.42
CA TRP A 462 -22.63 0.84 -25.32
C TRP A 462 -21.20 0.37 -25.01
N LEU A 463 -20.99 -0.93 -24.78
CA LEU A 463 -19.64 -1.46 -24.55
C LEU A 463 -18.69 -1.13 -25.69
N ARG A 464 -19.10 -1.35 -26.95
CA ARG A 464 -18.24 -1.15 -28.11
C ARG A 464 -17.73 0.29 -28.16
N ALA A 465 -18.57 1.29 -27.90
CA ALA A 465 -18.17 2.69 -27.79
C ALA A 465 -17.17 2.93 -26.63
N LEU A 466 -17.48 2.46 -25.41
CA LEU A 466 -16.64 2.73 -24.23
C LEU A 466 -15.29 2.00 -24.28
N ALA A 467 -15.26 0.79 -24.85
CA ALA A 467 -14.04 0.04 -25.12
C ALA A 467 -13.17 0.74 -26.20
N MET A 468 -13.77 1.32 -27.25
CA MET A 468 -13.05 2.12 -28.24
C MET A 468 -12.39 3.38 -27.65
N LEU A 469 -12.96 3.98 -26.60
CA LEU A 469 -12.32 5.10 -25.86
C LEU A 469 -11.19 4.65 -24.92
N SER A 470 -11.07 3.37 -24.61
CA SER A 470 -10.15 2.89 -23.57
C SER A 470 -8.66 3.06 -23.90
N PRO A 471 -8.18 2.89 -25.15
CA PRO A 471 -6.82 3.28 -25.53
C PRO A 471 -6.52 4.78 -25.35
N ILE A 472 -7.49 5.66 -25.62
CA ILE A 472 -7.34 7.12 -25.39
C ILE A 472 -7.15 7.40 -23.89
N ARG A 473 -7.95 6.73 -23.05
CA ARG A 473 -7.83 6.81 -21.59
C ARG A 473 -6.49 6.29 -21.06
N GLU A 474 -5.99 5.18 -21.60
CA GLU A 474 -4.64 4.69 -21.26
C GLU A 474 -3.56 5.69 -21.70
N GLY A 475 -3.65 6.25 -22.90
CA GLY A 475 -2.71 7.28 -23.37
C GLY A 475 -2.71 8.53 -22.50
N ILE A 476 -3.88 9.01 -22.05
CA ILE A 476 -3.99 10.11 -21.08
C ILE A 476 -3.30 9.74 -19.75
N LEU A 477 -3.58 8.54 -19.21
CA LEU A 477 -2.96 8.05 -17.98
C LEU A 477 -1.43 7.93 -18.13
N GLU A 478 -0.93 7.39 -19.24
CA GLU A 478 0.51 7.31 -19.54
C GLU A 478 1.16 8.70 -19.60
N LEU A 479 0.56 9.67 -20.30
CA LEU A 479 1.14 11.03 -20.39
C LEU A 479 1.15 11.79 -19.05
N THR A 480 0.24 11.46 -18.13
CA THR A 480 0.10 12.22 -16.86
C THR A 480 0.77 11.55 -15.66
N LEU A 481 0.76 10.22 -15.58
CA LEU A 481 1.29 9.46 -14.43
C LEU A 481 2.72 8.94 -14.63
N SER A 482 3.31 9.09 -15.83
CA SER A 482 4.68 8.64 -16.09
C SER A 482 5.70 9.58 -15.44
N VAL A 483 6.35 9.08 -14.38
CA VAL A 483 7.48 9.74 -13.71
C VAL A 483 8.56 10.11 -14.75
N ASN A 484 9.05 11.35 -14.68
CA ASN A 484 10.04 11.95 -15.60
C ASN A 484 9.60 12.07 -17.08
N SER A 485 8.31 11.92 -17.42
CA SER A 485 7.85 12.04 -18.81
C SER A 485 7.72 13.49 -19.29
N THR A 486 8.61 13.91 -20.19
CA THR A 486 8.47 15.13 -20.99
C THR A 486 7.65 14.82 -22.24
N PHE A 487 6.33 15.00 -22.17
CA PHE A 487 5.46 14.85 -23.35
C PHE A 487 5.44 16.11 -24.22
N THR A 488 5.42 15.91 -25.54
CA THR A 488 5.32 16.97 -26.54
C THR A 488 3.86 17.36 -26.81
N LYS A 489 3.65 18.58 -27.29
CA LYS A 489 2.34 19.03 -27.80
C LYS A 489 1.77 18.06 -28.86
N SER A 490 2.62 17.55 -29.74
CA SER A 490 2.24 16.60 -30.80
C SER A 490 1.68 15.27 -30.27
N GLN A 491 2.11 14.79 -29.10
CA GLN A 491 1.56 13.54 -28.52
C GLN A 491 0.14 13.77 -27.97
N VAL A 492 -0.12 14.93 -27.36
CA VAL A 492 -1.45 15.31 -26.87
C VAL A 492 -2.40 15.63 -28.03
N GLU A 493 -1.88 16.22 -29.11
CA GLU A 493 -2.62 16.48 -30.34
C GLU A 493 -2.96 15.20 -31.11
N ASP A 494 -2.07 14.19 -31.13
CA ASP A 494 -2.43 12.88 -31.70
C ASP A 494 -3.51 12.17 -30.88
N LEU A 495 -3.50 12.24 -29.54
CA LEU A 495 -4.63 11.77 -28.72
C LEU A 495 -5.93 12.52 -29.06
N LYS A 496 -5.90 13.84 -29.29
CA LYS A 496 -7.08 14.62 -29.76
C LYS A 496 -7.55 14.13 -31.14
N LEU A 497 -6.63 13.83 -32.05
CA LEU A 497 -6.91 13.33 -33.40
C LEU A 497 -7.46 11.89 -33.40
N GLN A 498 -6.90 11.00 -32.59
CA GLN A 498 -7.39 9.63 -32.42
C GLN A 498 -8.79 9.61 -31.80
N LEU A 499 -9.04 10.42 -30.77
CA LEU A 499 -10.39 10.60 -30.20
C LEU A 499 -11.39 11.10 -31.26
N GLY A 500 -10.99 12.08 -32.07
CA GLY A 500 -11.81 12.58 -33.19
C GLY A 500 -12.15 11.49 -34.21
N LYS A 501 -11.19 10.63 -34.58
CA LYS A 501 -11.41 9.46 -35.46
C LYS A 501 -12.40 8.46 -34.85
N ILE A 502 -12.28 8.16 -33.55
CA ILE A 502 -13.18 7.26 -32.83
C ILE A 502 -14.61 7.80 -32.85
N VAL A 503 -14.82 9.06 -32.46
CA VAL A 503 -16.15 9.69 -32.43
C VAL A 503 -16.76 9.78 -33.84
N ALA A 504 -15.95 10.08 -34.87
CA ALA A 504 -16.41 10.08 -36.26
C ALA A 504 -16.75 8.67 -36.80
N SER A 505 -16.27 7.60 -36.16
CA SER A 505 -16.60 6.20 -36.49
C SER A 505 -17.83 5.65 -35.77
N TYR A 506 -18.46 6.43 -34.88
CA TYR A 506 -19.69 6.03 -34.21
C TYR A 506 -20.90 6.16 -35.15
N PRO A 507 -21.83 5.18 -35.18
CA PRO A 507 -23.03 5.25 -36.01
C PRO A 507 -23.95 6.41 -35.56
N PRO A 508 -24.68 7.08 -36.47
CA PRO A 508 -25.44 8.31 -36.17
C PRO A 508 -26.46 8.18 -35.01
N GLN A 509 -26.89 6.96 -34.71
CA GLN A 509 -27.86 6.66 -33.66
C GLN A 509 -27.27 6.76 -32.25
N ILE A 510 -25.94 6.61 -32.07
CA ILE A 510 -25.28 6.84 -30.78
C ILE A 510 -24.59 8.21 -30.67
N GLN A 511 -24.60 9.00 -31.74
CA GLN A 511 -24.13 10.39 -31.70
C GLN A 511 -25.15 11.28 -30.96
N TYR A 512 -24.63 12.20 -30.13
CA TYR A 512 -25.42 13.14 -29.35
C TYR A 512 -25.90 14.32 -30.22
N GLN A 513 -27.19 14.66 -30.16
CA GLN A 513 -27.78 15.70 -31.02
C GLN A 513 -28.26 16.93 -30.22
N GLY A 514 -27.85 17.05 -28.96
CA GLY A 514 -28.09 18.22 -28.10
C GLY A 514 -29.35 18.13 -27.22
N ASN A 515 -29.58 19.18 -26.43
CA ASN A 515 -30.59 19.21 -25.35
C ASN A 515 -32.07 19.15 -25.82
N SER A 516 -32.35 19.05 -27.13
CA SER A 516 -33.69 19.08 -27.72
C SER A 516 -34.36 17.71 -27.91
N GLU A 517 -33.72 16.60 -27.51
CA GLU A 517 -34.18 15.23 -27.83
C GLU A 517 -35.05 14.54 -26.76
N TRP A 518 -35.37 15.20 -25.63
CA TRP A 518 -36.19 14.57 -24.59
C TRP A 518 -37.62 14.32 -25.09
N PRO A 519 -38.13 13.06 -25.04
CA PRO A 519 -39.49 12.78 -25.47
C PRO A 519 -40.51 13.50 -24.57
N PRO A 520 -41.62 14.00 -25.14
CA PRO A 520 -42.68 14.63 -24.37
C PRO A 520 -43.34 13.60 -23.44
N GLN A 521 -43.59 13.99 -22.18
CA GLN A 521 -44.22 13.12 -21.17
C GLN A 521 -45.63 12.60 -21.56
N SER A 522 -46.20 13.07 -22.66
CA SER A 522 -47.46 12.58 -23.22
C SER A 522 -47.48 12.56 -24.75
N THR A 523 -47.01 11.48 -25.39
CA THR A 523 -47.81 10.77 -26.41
C THR A 523 -47.26 9.38 -26.75
N SER A 524 -48.14 8.51 -27.24
CA SER A 524 -47.76 7.26 -27.90
C SER A 524 -47.48 7.54 -29.38
N ARG A 525 -46.21 7.65 -29.78
CA ARG A 525 -45.79 7.70 -31.19
C ARG A 525 -44.57 6.81 -31.45
N SER A 526 -44.58 6.12 -32.59
CA SER A 526 -43.68 4.99 -32.90
C SER A 526 -42.28 5.38 -33.41
N HIS A 527 -41.82 6.60 -33.17
CA HIS A 527 -40.55 7.14 -33.70
C HIS A 527 -39.80 8.08 -32.74
N GLU A 528 -40.25 8.23 -31.49
CA GLU A 528 -39.56 9.06 -30.50
C GLU A 528 -38.54 8.21 -29.72
N ARG A 529 -37.32 8.75 -29.49
CA ARG A 529 -36.26 8.09 -28.72
C ARG A 529 -36.77 7.79 -27.31
N ARG A 530 -36.59 6.56 -26.84
CA ARG A 530 -36.96 6.15 -25.48
C ARG A 530 -36.05 6.82 -24.46
N ALA A 531 -36.52 7.08 -23.25
CA ALA A 531 -35.73 7.74 -22.21
C ALA A 531 -34.38 7.02 -21.91
N HIS A 532 -34.33 5.69 -22.03
CA HIS A 532 -33.10 4.92 -21.89
C HIS A 532 -32.14 5.06 -23.09
N GLU A 533 -32.65 5.30 -24.30
CA GLU A 533 -31.83 5.57 -25.50
C GLU A 533 -31.18 6.95 -25.36
N VAL A 534 -31.95 7.95 -24.91
CA VAL A 534 -31.44 9.29 -24.57
C VAL A 534 -30.40 9.21 -23.43
N TYR A 535 -30.65 8.43 -22.39
CA TYR A 535 -29.64 8.16 -21.35
C TYR A 535 -28.36 7.58 -21.95
N ILE A 536 -28.47 6.59 -22.85
CA ILE A 536 -27.30 5.97 -23.48
C ILE A 536 -26.50 6.97 -24.32
N THR A 537 -27.12 7.66 -25.29
CA THR A 537 -26.40 8.59 -26.18
C THR A 537 -25.72 9.69 -25.37
N THR A 538 -26.43 10.23 -24.38
CA THR A 538 -25.94 11.27 -23.49
C THR A 538 -24.78 10.80 -22.61
N ARG A 539 -24.85 9.58 -22.07
CA ARG A 539 -23.84 9.06 -21.15
C ARG A 539 -22.59 8.54 -21.87
N ILE A 540 -22.70 8.10 -23.14
CA ILE A 540 -21.55 7.94 -24.06
C ILE A 540 -20.91 9.30 -24.36
N HIS A 541 -21.70 10.35 -24.61
CA HIS A 541 -21.18 11.70 -24.85
C HIS A 541 -20.40 12.25 -23.65
N LEU A 542 -20.87 11.99 -22.42
CA LEU A 542 -20.12 12.33 -21.20
C LEU A 542 -18.74 11.63 -21.13
N ASP A 543 -18.60 10.40 -21.62
CA ASP A 543 -17.30 9.72 -21.71
C ASP A 543 -16.38 10.32 -22.79
N VAL A 544 -16.95 10.80 -23.90
CA VAL A 544 -16.21 11.57 -24.92
C VAL A 544 -15.75 12.91 -24.35
N LEU A 545 -16.65 13.67 -23.73
CA LEU A 545 -16.37 14.96 -23.09
C LEU A 545 -15.33 14.83 -21.98
N GLN A 546 -15.35 13.78 -21.17
CA GLN A 546 -14.31 13.51 -20.17
C GLN A 546 -12.93 13.33 -20.83
N CYS A 547 -12.84 12.59 -21.94
CA CYS A 547 -11.59 12.44 -22.68
C CYS A 547 -11.13 13.78 -23.28
N GLN A 548 -12.04 14.57 -23.85
CA GLN A 548 -11.73 15.91 -24.38
C GLN A 548 -11.26 16.87 -23.27
N PHE A 549 -11.94 16.89 -22.12
CA PHE A 549 -11.62 17.71 -20.94
C PHE A 549 -10.21 17.41 -20.44
N LEU A 550 -9.86 16.13 -20.27
CA LEU A 550 -8.53 15.71 -19.82
C LEU A 550 -7.43 16.05 -20.85
N ILE A 551 -7.71 15.90 -22.14
CA ILE A 551 -6.79 16.30 -23.23
C ILE A 551 -6.59 17.82 -23.27
N GLN A 552 -7.64 18.63 -23.06
CA GLN A 552 -7.46 20.09 -22.92
C GLN A 552 -6.76 20.46 -21.61
N ARG A 553 -6.99 19.73 -20.51
CA ARG A 553 -6.30 19.91 -19.23
C ARG A 553 -4.79 19.65 -19.37
N LEU A 554 -4.38 18.63 -20.14
CA LEU A 554 -2.98 18.42 -20.54
C LEU A 554 -2.41 19.64 -21.30
N LEU A 555 -3.09 20.10 -22.36
CA LEU A 555 -2.61 21.22 -23.17
C LEU A 555 -2.50 22.53 -22.35
N VAL A 556 -3.48 22.84 -21.50
CA VAL A 556 -3.46 24.03 -20.63
C VAL A 556 -2.37 23.91 -19.55
N SER A 557 -2.19 22.74 -18.93
CA SER A 557 -1.17 22.53 -17.88
C SER A 557 0.27 22.78 -18.34
N ARG A 558 0.56 22.52 -19.62
CA ARG A 558 1.86 22.77 -20.27
C ARG A 558 1.90 24.07 -21.08
N GLN A 559 0.90 24.96 -20.93
CA GLN A 559 0.78 26.23 -21.67
C GLN A 559 0.74 26.08 -23.20
N PHE A 560 0.36 24.89 -23.72
CA PHE A 560 0.24 24.61 -25.15
C PHE A 560 -1.05 25.18 -25.78
N SER A 561 -2.03 25.58 -24.96
CA SER A 561 -3.28 26.25 -25.37
C SER A 561 -3.81 27.16 -24.26
N GLY A 562 -4.62 28.16 -24.64
CA GLY A 562 -5.38 28.99 -23.68
C GLY A 562 -6.55 28.24 -23.03
N GLY A 563 -7.08 28.79 -21.93
CA GLY A 563 -8.10 28.11 -21.09
C GLY A 563 -9.52 28.03 -21.67
N GLN A 564 -9.83 28.80 -22.73
CA GLN A 564 -11.20 28.91 -23.25
C GLN A 564 -11.81 27.56 -23.68
N GLU A 565 -11.07 26.70 -24.38
CA GLU A 565 -11.58 25.39 -24.82
C GLU A 565 -11.90 24.46 -23.64
N LEU A 566 -11.03 24.44 -22.62
CA LEU A 566 -11.24 23.66 -21.39
C LEU A 566 -12.50 24.15 -20.64
N PHE A 567 -12.71 25.47 -20.61
CA PHE A 567 -13.91 26.08 -20.04
C PHE A 567 -15.18 25.76 -20.85
N ASN A 568 -15.11 25.82 -22.18
CA ASN A 568 -16.22 25.47 -23.07
C ASN A 568 -16.70 24.03 -22.81
N ILE A 569 -15.75 23.07 -22.75
CA ILE A 569 -16.05 21.65 -22.47
C ILE A 569 -16.61 21.49 -21.05
N ALA A 570 -16.13 22.25 -20.06
CA ALA A 570 -16.67 22.23 -18.70
C ALA A 570 -18.13 22.76 -18.64
N GLN A 571 -18.46 23.81 -19.41
CA GLN A 571 -19.84 24.29 -19.55
C GLN A 571 -20.73 23.28 -20.28
N GLU A 572 -20.27 22.68 -21.37
CA GLU A 572 -21.04 21.67 -22.12
C GLU A 572 -21.33 20.46 -21.23
N THR A 573 -20.30 19.89 -20.59
CA THR A 573 -20.43 18.76 -19.67
C THR A 573 -21.43 19.07 -18.54
N MET A 574 -21.39 20.28 -17.99
CA MET A 574 -22.34 20.71 -16.97
C MET A 574 -23.77 20.81 -17.51
N SER A 575 -23.97 21.39 -18.70
CA SER A 575 -25.28 21.48 -19.38
C SER A 575 -25.87 20.09 -19.63
N VAL A 576 -25.05 19.13 -20.07
CA VAL A 576 -25.43 17.74 -20.32
C VAL A 576 -25.85 17.02 -19.03
N ILE A 577 -25.11 17.18 -17.93
CA ILE A 577 -25.45 16.60 -16.62
C ILE A 577 -26.76 17.18 -16.07
N LEU A 578 -26.95 18.50 -16.18
CA LEU A 578 -28.18 19.15 -15.75
C LEU A 578 -29.38 18.77 -16.63
N SER A 579 -29.19 18.55 -17.92
CA SER A 579 -30.20 18.01 -18.85
C SER A 579 -30.72 16.64 -18.40
N LEU A 580 -29.82 15.72 -17.99
CA LEU A 580 -30.19 14.44 -17.37
C LEU A 580 -30.96 14.62 -16.05
N TRP A 581 -30.49 15.49 -15.15
CA TRP A 581 -31.08 15.63 -13.81
C TRP A 581 -32.43 16.36 -13.80
N LEU A 582 -32.65 17.31 -14.72
CA LEU A 582 -33.96 17.91 -14.96
C LEU A 582 -34.99 16.86 -15.41
N ASN A 583 -34.55 15.85 -16.17
CA ASN A 583 -35.39 14.76 -16.68
C ASN A 583 -35.32 13.46 -15.85
N ARG A 584 -34.75 13.50 -14.63
CA ARG A 584 -34.57 12.32 -13.75
C ARG A 584 -35.88 11.55 -13.47
N ASP A 585 -37.03 12.22 -13.58
CA ASP A 585 -38.35 11.63 -13.35
C ASP A 585 -38.76 10.69 -14.51
N GLN A 586 -38.13 10.83 -15.69
CA GLN A 586 -38.17 9.87 -16.81
C GLN A 586 -37.09 8.78 -16.72
N LEU A 587 -36.16 8.88 -15.75
CA LEU A 587 -34.96 8.04 -15.61
C LEU A 587 -34.91 7.29 -14.26
N GLN A 588 -36.06 6.86 -13.75
CA GLN A 588 -36.18 6.27 -12.41
C GLN A 588 -35.33 5.00 -12.23
N GLU A 589 -35.24 4.16 -13.26
CA GLU A 589 -34.34 2.99 -13.33
C GLU A 589 -32.86 3.38 -13.11
N PHE A 590 -32.45 4.57 -13.54
CA PHE A 590 -31.06 5.06 -13.54
C PHE A 590 -30.72 5.97 -12.34
N HIS A 591 -31.62 6.14 -11.37
CA HIS A 591 -31.37 6.95 -10.16
C HIS A 591 -30.08 6.54 -9.41
N HIS A 592 -29.74 5.26 -9.47
CA HIS A 592 -28.53 4.67 -8.88
C HIS A 592 -27.19 5.08 -9.53
N ALA A 593 -27.21 5.82 -10.65
CA ALA A 593 -26.01 6.23 -11.40
C ALA A 593 -25.74 7.75 -11.35
N PHE A 594 -26.65 8.54 -10.77
CA PHE A 594 -26.55 10.00 -10.77
C PHE A 594 -25.44 10.55 -9.86
N ASP A 595 -25.09 9.84 -8.77
CA ASP A 595 -23.97 10.23 -7.90
C ASP A 595 -22.62 10.00 -8.62
N TRP A 596 -22.45 8.86 -9.29
CA TRP A 596 -21.28 8.59 -10.14
C TRP A 596 -21.15 9.62 -11.28
N ILE A 597 -22.26 10.02 -11.90
CA ILE A 597 -22.28 11.08 -12.93
C ILE A 597 -21.87 12.44 -12.33
N ALA A 598 -22.43 12.79 -11.18
CA ALA A 598 -22.09 14.05 -10.50
C ALA A 598 -20.61 14.10 -10.11
N VAL A 599 -20.05 13.03 -9.53
CA VAL A 599 -18.63 12.98 -9.14
C VAL A 599 -17.71 12.93 -10.36
N SER A 600 -17.87 11.95 -11.24
CA SER A 600 -16.86 11.60 -12.27
C SER A 600 -16.78 12.56 -13.45
N TYR A 601 -17.78 13.42 -13.61
CA TYR A 601 -17.90 14.39 -14.72
C TYR A 601 -18.25 15.78 -14.19
N GLY A 602 -19.22 15.88 -13.29
CA GLY A 602 -19.72 17.16 -12.77
C GLY A 602 -18.72 17.91 -11.89
N MET A 603 -18.14 17.25 -10.88
CA MET A 603 -17.26 17.91 -9.90
C MET A 603 -15.96 18.49 -10.53
N PRO A 604 -15.21 17.77 -11.40
CA PRO A 604 -14.05 18.35 -12.09
C PRO A 604 -14.40 19.55 -12.97
N CYS A 605 -15.55 19.50 -13.68
CA CYS A 605 -16.00 20.61 -14.51
C CYS A 605 -16.45 21.80 -13.66
N ALA A 606 -17.22 21.57 -12.59
CA ALA A 606 -17.60 22.60 -11.62
C ALA A 606 -16.37 23.27 -10.98
N GLY A 607 -15.30 22.52 -10.69
CA GLY A 607 -14.02 23.08 -10.23
C GLY A 607 -13.43 24.10 -11.20
N ILE A 608 -13.35 23.79 -12.50
CA ILE A 608 -12.89 24.75 -13.53
C ILE A 608 -13.81 25.97 -13.61
N LEU A 609 -15.13 25.78 -13.61
CA LEU A 609 -16.10 26.86 -13.65
C LEU A 609 -15.99 27.80 -12.43
N CYS A 610 -15.77 27.25 -11.23
CA CYS A 610 -15.51 28.01 -10.01
C CYS A 610 -14.21 28.82 -10.09
N VAL A 611 -13.13 28.24 -10.60
CA VAL A 611 -11.82 28.91 -10.71
C VAL A 611 -11.89 30.10 -11.67
N GLU A 612 -12.48 29.96 -12.87
CA GLU A 612 -12.63 31.10 -13.78
C GLU A 612 -13.59 32.17 -13.23
N LEU A 613 -14.64 31.78 -12.51
CA LEU A 613 -15.56 32.71 -11.84
C LEU A 613 -14.86 33.54 -10.76
N LEU A 614 -14.00 32.93 -9.94
CA LEU A 614 -13.22 33.61 -8.90
C LEU A 614 -12.16 34.56 -9.51
N ARG A 615 -11.46 34.14 -10.58
CA ARG A 615 -10.54 35.01 -11.33
C ARG A 615 -11.25 36.22 -11.91
N ALA A 616 -12.42 36.04 -12.54
CA ALA A 616 -13.19 37.14 -13.09
C ALA A 616 -13.69 38.13 -12.01
N SER A 617 -13.88 37.68 -10.77
CA SER A 617 -14.21 38.53 -9.62
C SER A 617 -13.00 39.18 -8.93
N ASN A 618 -11.79 39.01 -9.48
CA ASN A 618 -10.51 39.46 -8.93
C ASN A 618 -10.18 38.88 -7.53
N LEU A 619 -10.76 37.73 -7.17
CA LEU A 619 -10.57 37.07 -5.87
C LEU A 619 -9.35 36.14 -5.82
N VAL A 620 -8.66 35.96 -6.95
CA VAL A 620 -7.42 35.18 -7.07
C VAL A 620 -6.37 36.06 -7.72
N SER A 621 -5.21 36.25 -7.07
CA SER A 621 -4.09 36.98 -7.66
C SER A 621 -3.51 36.23 -8.86
N PRO A 622 -3.09 36.92 -9.94
CA PRO A 622 -2.31 36.29 -10.99
C PRO A 622 -0.98 35.77 -10.41
N ALA A 623 -0.52 34.62 -10.90
CA ALA A 623 0.71 33.97 -10.43
C ALA A 623 1.94 34.89 -10.61
N PRO A 624 2.97 34.78 -9.74
CA PRO A 624 4.17 35.61 -9.82
C PRO A 624 4.87 35.45 -11.17
N GLN A 625 5.18 36.57 -11.81
CA GLN A 625 5.68 36.61 -13.18
C GLN A 625 7.17 36.23 -13.24
N ILE A 626 7.49 35.23 -14.06
CA ILE A 626 8.83 35.03 -14.62
C ILE A 626 8.94 35.92 -15.88
N GLU A 627 10.12 36.47 -16.16
CA GLU A 627 10.29 37.50 -17.21
C GLU A 627 9.82 37.05 -18.61
N PRO A 628 9.11 37.91 -19.35
CA PRO A 628 8.48 37.54 -20.61
C PRO A 628 9.48 37.43 -21.76
N SER A 629 9.76 36.20 -22.19
CA SER A 629 10.32 35.92 -23.52
C SER A 629 9.41 34.96 -24.29
N SER A 630 9.19 35.26 -25.58
CA SER A 630 8.09 34.75 -26.43
C SER A 630 6.68 35.21 -26.00
N ALA A 631 5.80 35.36 -26.99
CA ALA A 631 4.51 36.02 -26.81
C ALA A 631 3.33 35.04 -26.81
N VAL A 632 2.90 34.64 -25.62
CA VAL A 632 1.53 34.15 -25.37
C VAL A 632 0.95 35.01 -24.24
N ALA A 633 0.06 35.94 -24.59
CA ALA A 633 -0.71 36.65 -23.58
C ALA A 633 -1.68 35.65 -22.91
N HIS A 634 -1.86 35.75 -21.59
CA HIS A 634 -2.93 35.03 -20.91
C HIS A 634 -4.29 35.62 -21.32
N ASP A 635 -4.86 35.09 -22.41
CA ASP A 635 -6.20 35.44 -22.86
C ASP A 635 -7.22 35.14 -21.76
N CYS A 636 -7.93 36.19 -21.32
CA CYS A 636 -8.96 36.09 -20.31
C CYS A 636 -10.18 35.34 -20.87
N VAL A 637 -10.58 34.25 -20.19
CA VAL A 637 -11.72 33.41 -20.58
C VAL A 637 -13.00 34.23 -20.59
N ARG A 638 -13.75 34.18 -21.70
CA ARG A 638 -14.97 34.95 -21.91
C ARG A 638 -16.18 34.08 -21.60
N PHE A 639 -17.02 34.52 -20.67
CA PHE A 639 -18.21 33.80 -20.25
C PHE A 639 -19.27 34.71 -19.59
N SER A 640 -20.50 34.21 -19.50
CA SER A 640 -21.59 34.84 -18.73
C SER A 640 -21.52 34.42 -17.27
N ARG A 641 -21.29 35.37 -16.35
CA ARG A 641 -21.21 35.07 -14.91
C ARG A 641 -22.51 34.52 -14.34
N SER A 642 -23.66 35.06 -14.77
CA SER A 642 -24.98 34.62 -14.31
C SER A 642 -25.30 33.19 -14.76
N GLU A 643 -24.91 32.81 -15.98
CA GLU A 643 -25.06 31.46 -16.50
C GLU A 643 -24.19 30.44 -15.75
N VAL A 644 -22.93 30.79 -15.47
CA VAL A 644 -22.03 29.95 -14.66
C VAL A 644 -22.58 29.78 -13.24
N VAL A 645 -23.00 30.87 -12.59
CA VAL A 645 -23.61 30.81 -11.25
C VAL A 645 -24.90 29.99 -11.26
N GLN A 646 -25.77 30.14 -12.26
CA GLN A 646 -26.99 29.34 -12.40
C GLN A 646 -26.68 27.85 -12.54
N ASN A 647 -25.74 27.48 -13.42
CA ASN A 647 -25.33 26.08 -13.61
C ASN A 647 -24.71 25.49 -12.33
N LEU A 648 -23.89 26.26 -11.60
CA LEU A 648 -23.30 25.84 -10.33
C LEU A 648 -24.35 25.69 -9.21
N VAL A 649 -25.33 26.59 -9.11
CA VAL A 649 -26.46 26.47 -8.17
C VAL A 649 -27.33 25.26 -8.49
N MET A 650 -27.60 24.98 -9.77
CA MET A 650 -28.34 23.78 -10.19
C MET A 650 -27.54 22.50 -9.93
N PHE A 651 -26.23 22.51 -10.14
CA PHE A 651 -25.36 21.37 -9.82
C PHE A 651 -25.29 21.10 -8.32
N ARG A 652 -25.23 22.16 -7.50
CA ARG A 652 -25.37 22.07 -6.04
C ARG A 652 -26.73 21.44 -5.65
N ALA A 653 -27.81 21.73 -6.37
CA ALA A 653 -29.12 21.12 -6.12
C ALA A 653 -29.20 19.63 -6.52
N LEU A 654 -28.46 19.20 -7.55
CA LEU A 654 -28.22 17.77 -7.83
C LEU A 654 -27.44 17.10 -6.67
N LEU A 655 -26.41 17.75 -6.13
CA LEU A 655 -25.67 17.23 -4.97
C LEU A 655 -26.51 17.17 -3.68
N ASP A 656 -27.50 18.05 -3.53
CA ASP A 656 -28.50 18.00 -2.44
C ASP A 656 -29.51 16.85 -2.60
N TRP A 657 -29.70 16.34 -3.82
CA TRP A 657 -30.61 15.24 -4.13
C TRP A 657 -29.98 13.85 -3.91
N ILE A 658 -28.64 13.75 -3.92
CA ILE A 658 -27.91 12.51 -3.58
C ILE A 658 -28.15 12.19 -2.10
N ARG A 659 -28.80 11.05 -1.82
CA ARG A 659 -29.17 10.67 -0.45
C ARG A 659 -27.92 10.30 0.36
N PRO A 660 -27.90 10.48 1.69
CA PRO A 660 -26.82 10.00 2.57
C PRO A 660 -26.52 8.48 2.51
N THR A 661 -27.36 7.72 1.80
CA THR A 661 -27.32 6.27 1.65
C THR A 661 -27.03 5.81 0.21
N ASP A 662 -26.77 6.75 -0.72
CA ASP A 662 -26.23 6.44 -2.06
C ASP A 662 -24.68 6.58 -2.06
N ASN A 663 -24.00 6.01 -3.05
CA ASN A 663 -22.63 5.51 -2.86
C ASN A 663 -21.60 6.58 -2.51
N ASN A 664 -21.56 7.66 -3.29
CA ASN A 664 -20.56 8.72 -3.16
C ASN A 664 -21.06 9.92 -2.34
N ALA A 665 -22.09 9.74 -1.50
CA ALA A 665 -22.74 10.80 -0.75
C ALA A 665 -21.82 11.59 0.20
N GLN A 666 -20.79 10.96 0.77
CA GLN A 666 -19.80 11.67 1.61
C GLN A 666 -18.99 12.68 0.79
N LEU A 667 -18.54 12.29 -0.41
CA LEU A 667 -17.81 13.15 -1.33
C LEU A 667 -18.70 14.28 -1.87
N SER A 668 -19.95 13.97 -2.22
CA SER A 668 -20.97 14.96 -2.58
C SER A 668 -21.19 15.99 -1.46
N LYS A 669 -21.24 15.56 -0.19
CA LYS A 669 -21.37 16.45 0.97
C LYS A 669 -20.15 17.35 1.15
N LYS A 670 -18.92 16.85 0.97
CA LYS A 670 -17.69 17.67 1.00
C LYS A 670 -17.73 18.75 -0.09
N PHE A 671 -17.89 18.36 -1.35
CA PHE A 671 -17.87 19.29 -2.48
C PHE A 671 -18.99 20.33 -2.43
N LYS A 672 -20.21 19.93 -2.03
CA LYS A 672 -21.34 20.85 -1.76
C LYS A 672 -20.93 22.00 -0.83
N SER A 673 -20.18 21.69 0.24
CA SER A 673 -19.78 22.69 1.23
C SER A 673 -18.84 23.74 0.64
N VAL A 674 -17.86 23.31 -0.17
CA VAL A 674 -16.92 24.23 -0.83
C VAL A 674 -17.61 25.03 -1.94
N LEU A 675 -18.47 24.37 -2.74
CA LEU A 675 -19.26 25.01 -3.79
C LEU A 675 -20.18 26.11 -3.23
N GLN A 676 -20.81 25.88 -2.07
CA GLN A 676 -21.58 26.89 -1.34
C GLN A 676 -20.71 28.12 -1.00
N ARG A 677 -19.58 27.92 -0.31
CA ARG A 677 -18.65 29.00 0.09
C ARG A 677 -18.21 29.84 -1.11
N ILE A 678 -17.89 29.22 -2.24
CA ILE A 678 -17.48 29.92 -3.47
C ILE A 678 -18.63 30.76 -4.05
N ILE A 679 -19.84 30.22 -4.11
CA ILE A 679 -21.03 30.94 -4.61
C ILE A 679 -21.32 32.16 -3.72
N ASP A 680 -21.30 32.00 -2.40
CA ASP A 680 -21.58 33.08 -1.45
C ASP A 680 -20.51 34.19 -1.54
N THR A 681 -19.23 33.83 -1.56
CA THR A 681 -18.11 34.79 -1.69
C THR A 681 -18.23 35.62 -2.98
N VAL A 682 -18.68 35.00 -4.08
CA VAL A 682 -18.92 35.71 -5.34
C VAL A 682 -20.10 36.68 -5.21
N PHE A 683 -21.19 36.32 -4.53
CA PHE A 683 -22.31 37.23 -4.28
C PHE A 683 -21.93 38.41 -3.37
N ASP A 684 -21.19 38.18 -2.28
CA ASP A 684 -20.75 39.24 -1.36
C ASP A 684 -19.79 40.23 -2.04
N SER A 685 -18.95 39.75 -2.95
CA SER A 685 -18.08 40.61 -3.78
C SER A 685 -18.87 41.55 -4.72
N LEU A 686 -20.08 41.14 -5.13
CA LEU A 686 -20.98 41.95 -5.96
C LEU A 686 -21.74 42.96 -5.10
N GLY A 687 -22.25 42.56 -3.93
CA GLY A 687 -22.90 43.47 -2.98
C GLY A 687 -21.98 44.61 -2.54
N SER A 688 -20.71 44.30 -2.27
CA SER A 688 -19.68 45.27 -1.87
C SER A 688 -19.44 46.38 -2.91
N ARG A 689 -19.61 46.09 -4.22
CA ARG A 689 -19.48 47.10 -5.29
C ARG A 689 -20.72 47.99 -5.43
N GLY A 690 -21.88 47.56 -4.93
CA GLY A 690 -23.11 48.37 -4.95
C GLY A 690 -22.97 49.67 -4.15
N MET A 691 -22.32 49.62 -2.99
CA MET A 691 -22.22 50.76 -2.07
C MET A 691 -21.22 51.85 -2.50
N GLN A 692 -20.24 51.55 -3.37
CA GLN A 692 -19.20 52.51 -3.76
C GLN A 692 -19.57 53.42 -4.95
N THR A 693 -20.76 53.25 -5.54
CA THR A 693 -21.14 53.95 -6.79
C THR A 693 -22.24 55.00 -6.60
N GLN A 694 -22.59 55.37 -5.37
CA GLN A 694 -23.75 56.24 -5.11
C GLN A 694 -23.57 57.38 -4.09
N GLU A 695 -22.35 57.67 -3.61
CA GLU A 695 -22.05 58.87 -2.78
C GLU A 695 -21.55 60.09 -3.57
N MET A 696 -22.07 60.31 -4.78
CA MET A 696 -22.01 61.61 -5.45
C MET A 696 -23.26 61.86 -6.32
N LEU A 697 -24.33 62.40 -5.72
CA LEU A 697 -25.09 63.58 -6.21
C LEU A 697 -26.37 63.86 -5.40
N SER A 698 -26.54 65.13 -5.05
CA SER A 698 -27.79 65.86 -4.76
C SER A 698 -28.81 65.36 -3.72
N GLU A 699 -29.13 66.30 -2.83
CA GLU A 699 -30.19 66.37 -1.83
C GLU A 699 -31.64 66.16 -2.35
N HIS A 700 -32.57 66.14 -1.37
CA HIS A 700 -34.01 66.43 -1.42
C HIS A 700 -35.08 65.30 -1.54
N GLN A 701 -35.71 65.07 -0.38
CA GLN A 701 -37.16 65.07 -0.10
C GLN A 701 -38.02 63.77 -0.13
N CYS A 702 -38.88 63.71 0.90
CA CYS A 702 -40.09 62.88 1.12
C CYS A 702 -39.90 61.35 1.32
N GLN A 703 -40.42 60.70 2.38
CA GLN A 703 -41.81 60.62 2.91
C GLN A 703 -42.77 59.98 1.89
N ARG A 704 -43.51 58.88 2.12
CA ARG A 704 -44.06 58.15 3.30
C ARG A 704 -44.35 56.67 2.87
N HIS A 705 -44.85 55.68 3.63
CA HIS A 705 -45.52 55.56 4.94
C HIS A 705 -45.55 54.08 5.45
N TYR A 706 -45.90 53.87 6.74
CA TYR A 706 -46.29 52.61 7.43
C TYR A 706 -45.27 51.45 7.50
N GLY A 707 -45.23 50.63 8.57
CA GLY A 707 -46.00 50.64 9.84
C GLY A 707 -45.43 49.66 10.89
N GLN A 708 -45.77 49.83 12.18
CA GLN A 708 -45.22 49.08 13.32
C GLN A 708 -46.08 47.88 13.75
N GLN A 709 -45.45 46.85 14.34
CA GLN A 709 -45.76 46.20 15.64
C GLN A 709 -44.74 45.06 15.86
N ASP A 710 -43.84 45.10 16.85
CA ASP A 710 -44.00 44.92 18.31
C ASP A 710 -44.14 43.44 18.76
N GLN A 711 -43.07 42.87 19.34
CA GLN A 711 -43.10 42.30 20.70
C GLN A 711 -41.72 41.87 21.28
N GLN A 712 -41.31 42.57 22.35
CA GLN A 712 -40.64 42.10 23.58
C GLN A 712 -39.27 41.36 23.56
N SER A 713 -38.27 42.06 24.13
CA SER A 713 -36.97 41.58 24.67
C SER A 713 -37.13 41.00 26.11
N PRO A 714 -36.11 40.43 26.83
CA PRO A 714 -34.83 41.12 27.14
C PRO A 714 -33.52 40.30 27.39
N GLY A 715 -32.38 40.89 26.98
CA GLY A 715 -31.10 40.87 27.72
C GLY A 715 -30.18 39.64 27.60
N LEU A 716 -28.86 39.73 27.89
CA LEU A 716 -28.03 40.86 28.36
C LEU A 716 -26.60 40.83 27.76
N ASN A 717 -25.93 42.00 27.80
CA ASN A 717 -24.47 42.21 27.89
C ASN A 717 -23.51 41.82 26.74
N LEU A 718 -23.29 42.81 25.88
CA LEU A 718 -21.97 43.27 25.39
C LEU A 718 -20.99 43.57 26.57
N PRO A 719 -19.63 43.65 26.40
CA PRO A 719 -19.00 44.48 25.36
C PRO A 719 -17.62 44.10 24.74
N ALA A 720 -17.50 44.47 23.46
CA ALA A 720 -16.38 45.14 22.78
C ALA A 720 -14.91 44.71 22.98
N THR A 721 -14.22 44.49 21.85
CA THR A 721 -13.19 45.44 21.34
C THR A 721 -12.85 45.16 19.86
N GLY A 722 -12.22 46.14 19.18
CA GLY A 722 -11.40 45.93 17.97
C GLY A 722 -12.08 45.41 16.70
N ARG A 723 -12.55 46.30 15.82
CA ARG A 723 -12.65 46.00 14.37
C ARG A 723 -11.38 46.45 13.67
N GLN A 724 -10.55 45.51 13.23
CA GLN A 724 -9.73 45.65 12.02
C GLN A 724 -10.36 44.80 10.91
N HIS A 725 -10.19 45.22 9.66
CA HIS A 725 -10.71 44.49 8.49
C HIS A 725 -9.71 43.42 8.06
N ASP A 726 -9.64 42.34 8.82
CA ASP A 726 -8.99 41.12 8.36
C ASP A 726 -9.94 40.39 7.39
N ILE A 727 -9.44 40.09 6.20
CA ILE A 727 -10.11 39.19 5.24
C ILE A 727 -9.85 37.78 5.74
N ASP A 728 -10.90 36.96 5.82
CA ASP A 728 -10.86 35.62 6.41
C ASP A 728 -9.75 34.74 5.79
N PRO A 729 -8.74 34.31 6.57
CA PRO A 729 -7.66 33.45 6.09
C PRO A 729 -8.13 32.13 5.49
N GLU A 730 -9.33 31.63 5.85
CA GLU A 730 -9.88 30.39 5.28
C GLU A 730 -10.12 30.47 3.77
N ILE A 731 -10.23 31.66 3.17
CA ILE A 731 -10.39 31.77 1.70
C ILE A 731 -9.13 31.29 0.95
N ASN A 732 -7.97 31.25 1.60
CA ASN A 732 -6.74 30.66 1.04
C ASN A 732 -6.59 29.14 1.29
N THR A 733 -7.49 28.47 2.02
CA THR A 733 -7.37 27.02 2.30
C THR A 733 -7.90 26.14 1.17
N PHE A 734 -7.55 26.46 -0.09
CA PHE A 734 -7.92 25.69 -1.27
C PHE A 734 -7.20 24.33 -1.41
N ASN A 735 -6.26 24.00 -0.52
CA ASN A 735 -5.57 22.70 -0.52
C ASN A 735 -6.49 21.51 -0.15
N ASP A 736 -7.65 21.76 0.48
CA ASP A 736 -8.62 20.70 0.84
C ASP A 736 -9.40 20.13 -0.38
N MET A 737 -8.99 20.56 -1.59
CA MET A 737 -9.61 20.25 -2.89
C MET A 737 -8.71 19.43 -3.82
N ASP A 738 -7.56 18.94 -3.36
CA ASP A 738 -6.60 18.20 -4.21
C ASP A 738 -7.17 16.91 -4.83
N TRP A 739 -8.23 16.35 -4.28
CA TRP A 739 -8.94 15.21 -4.87
C TRP A 739 -9.69 15.58 -6.19
N LEU A 740 -9.91 16.86 -6.51
CA LEU A 740 -10.36 17.32 -7.84
C LEU A 740 -9.20 17.41 -8.85
N ASN A 741 -7.98 17.37 -8.34
CA ASN A 741 -6.76 17.10 -9.09
C ASN A 741 -6.54 15.57 -9.10
N THR A 742 -7.51 14.82 -9.66
CA THR A 742 -7.41 13.35 -9.87
C THR A 742 -6.27 12.92 -10.82
N VAL A 743 -5.41 13.86 -11.23
CA VAL A 743 -3.97 13.64 -11.37
C VAL A 743 -3.25 14.93 -10.94
N ASP A 744 -2.00 14.84 -10.51
CA ASP A 744 -1.11 16.00 -10.42
C ASP A 744 -0.62 16.42 -11.82
N TRP A 745 -1.33 17.36 -12.44
CA TRP A 745 -0.95 17.94 -13.74
C TRP A 745 0.17 18.99 -13.62
N THR A 746 0.67 19.28 -12.41
CA THR A 746 1.65 20.36 -12.15
C THR A 746 3.10 19.92 -12.21
N GLN A 747 3.38 18.61 -12.31
CA GLN A 747 4.72 18.02 -12.58
C GLN A 747 5.26 18.35 -13.99
N GLY A 748 4.74 19.40 -14.62
CA GLY A 748 5.08 19.86 -15.95
C GLY A 748 5.77 21.22 -16.04
N ALA A 749 5.88 21.96 -14.92
CA ALA A 749 6.46 23.29 -14.85
C ALA A 749 7.78 23.34 -14.05
N ILE A 750 8.65 22.33 -14.23
CA ILE A 750 10.06 22.46 -13.84
C ILE A 750 10.71 23.46 -14.80
N ASN A 751 11.36 24.50 -14.25
CA ASN A 751 11.95 25.59 -15.03
C ASN A 751 12.94 25.09 -16.12
N PRO A 752 12.72 25.39 -17.41
CA PRO A 752 13.60 24.94 -18.50
C PRO A 752 15.05 25.44 -18.44
N THR A 753 15.34 26.44 -17.59
CA THR A 753 16.70 26.93 -17.30
C THR A 753 17.54 25.97 -16.45
N ALA A 754 17.00 24.84 -16.00
CA ALA A 754 17.68 23.88 -15.13
C ALA A 754 17.90 22.49 -15.77
N LEU A 755 18.15 22.38 -17.08
CA LEU A 755 18.58 21.10 -17.70
C LEU A 755 19.43 21.24 -18.99
N THR A 756 20.36 22.19 -19.04
CA THR A 756 21.36 22.32 -20.13
C THR A 756 22.80 22.38 -19.63
N MET A 757 23.19 21.46 -18.73
CA MET A 757 24.60 21.20 -18.42
C MET A 757 24.98 19.73 -18.58
N SER A 758 26.22 19.54 -19.04
CA SER A 758 27.02 18.32 -18.99
C SER A 758 27.05 17.66 -17.61
N PRO A 759 27.34 16.34 -17.50
CA PRO A 759 27.46 15.66 -16.21
C PRO A 759 28.46 16.36 -15.28
N ASN A 760 27.93 16.95 -14.21
CA ASN A 760 28.64 17.51 -13.06
C ASN A 760 27.64 17.62 -11.90
N ASP A 761 28.06 17.29 -10.68
CA ASP A 761 27.13 17.09 -9.56
C ASP A 761 26.46 18.39 -9.10
N SER A 762 25.11 18.43 -9.16
CA SER A 762 24.27 19.44 -8.51
C SER A 762 23.59 18.83 -7.28
N PHE A 763 23.67 19.49 -6.13
CA PHE A 763 23.26 18.92 -4.85
C PHE A 763 21.77 19.08 -4.54
N ASN A 764 21.11 18.01 -4.10
CA ASN A 764 19.68 18.02 -3.81
C ASN A 764 19.41 18.41 -2.34
N THR A 765 19.14 19.69 -2.10
CA THR A 765 18.86 20.26 -0.77
C THR A 765 17.58 19.72 -0.11
N SER A 766 16.65 19.13 -0.86
CA SER A 766 15.37 18.61 -0.35
C SER A 766 15.47 17.38 0.57
N ARG A 767 16.68 16.86 0.80
CA ARG A 767 16.93 15.62 1.58
C ARG A 767 17.72 15.82 2.87
N LEU A 768 17.84 17.07 3.34
CA LEU A 768 18.38 17.38 4.67
C LEU A 768 17.29 17.29 5.77
N PRO A 769 17.65 17.14 7.05
CA PRO A 769 16.70 17.28 8.16
C PRO A 769 16.17 18.72 8.26
N VAL A 770 14.89 18.90 8.59
CA VAL A 770 14.28 20.22 8.80
C VAL A 770 14.77 20.88 10.09
N GLU A 771 14.83 22.22 10.12
CA GLU A 771 15.32 22.98 11.29
C GLU A 771 14.31 22.98 12.45
N ASN A 772 13.03 23.23 12.14
CA ASN A 772 11.92 23.45 13.07
C ASN A 772 11.28 22.15 13.60
N ALA A 773 12.08 21.12 13.83
CA ALA A 773 11.60 19.78 14.18
C ALA A 773 10.92 19.70 15.57
N THR A 774 9.93 18.82 15.71
CA THR A 774 9.25 18.49 16.99
C THR A 774 10.26 18.18 18.08
N VAL A 775 10.02 18.64 19.32
CA VAL A 775 10.92 18.39 20.44
C VAL A 775 10.52 17.06 21.10
N PRO A 776 11.38 16.03 21.16
CA PRO A 776 11.06 14.77 21.84
C PRO A 776 11.09 14.91 23.36
N PHE A 777 10.51 13.95 24.08
CA PHE A 777 10.66 13.84 25.54
C PHE A 777 12.14 13.76 25.95
N TRP A 778 12.94 13.02 25.19
CA TRP A 778 14.37 12.80 25.45
C TRP A 778 15.25 14.06 25.41
N HIS A 779 14.73 15.17 24.85
CA HIS A 779 15.39 16.48 24.81
C HIS A 779 14.75 17.48 25.80
N ARG A 780 13.95 17.04 26.79
CA ARG A 780 13.46 17.93 27.86
C ARG A 780 14.62 18.61 28.60
N ASP A 781 15.65 17.82 28.89
CA ASP A 781 16.84 18.21 29.64
C ASP A 781 18.04 18.21 28.67
N ILE A 782 18.23 19.32 27.92
CA ILE A 782 19.30 19.43 26.91
C ILE A 782 20.67 19.49 27.59
N HIS A 783 21.57 18.60 27.16
CA HIS A 783 22.93 18.49 27.66
C HIS A 783 23.88 19.40 26.88
N GLU A 784 24.90 19.95 27.54
CA GLU A 784 25.94 20.82 26.94
C GLU A 784 26.62 20.29 25.66
N LEU A 785 26.58 18.98 25.38
CA LEU A 785 27.14 18.38 24.18
C LEU A 785 26.18 18.31 22.98
N HIS A 786 24.94 18.79 23.10
CA HIS A 786 23.98 18.77 22.00
C HIS A 786 24.43 19.60 20.81
N ASP A 787 24.85 20.84 21.08
CA ASP A 787 25.24 21.83 20.06
C ASP A 787 26.77 22.05 20.05
N HIS A 788 27.53 21.13 20.65
CA HIS A 788 28.98 21.26 20.81
C HIS A 788 29.74 21.20 19.48
N ARG A 789 30.73 22.07 19.36
CA ARG A 789 31.75 22.06 18.29
C ARG A 789 33.12 22.01 18.96
N SER A 790 33.95 21.06 18.55
CA SER A 790 35.25 20.82 19.19
C SER A 790 36.33 21.83 18.77
N THR A 791 36.13 22.48 17.63
CA THR A 791 36.89 23.65 17.16
C THR A 791 35.94 24.66 16.52
N GLU A 792 36.26 25.95 16.65
CA GLU A 792 35.51 27.05 16.02
C GLU A 792 35.50 26.93 14.48
N GLU A 793 36.66 26.59 13.91
CA GLU A 793 36.83 26.28 12.50
C GLU A 793 36.69 24.78 12.21
N LEU A 794 36.31 24.45 10.96
CA LEU A 794 36.25 23.09 10.45
C LEU A 794 37.69 22.53 10.30
N PRO A 795 38.00 21.30 10.79
CA PRO A 795 39.31 20.69 10.56
C PRO A 795 39.62 20.55 9.08
N VAL A 796 40.81 20.99 8.63
CA VAL A 796 41.20 20.96 7.20
C VAL A 796 41.25 19.53 6.64
N SER A 797 41.60 18.55 7.48
CA SER A 797 41.63 17.13 7.09
C SER A 797 41.45 16.20 8.28
N SER A 798 41.12 14.93 8.02
CA SER A 798 41.11 13.83 8.98
C SER A 798 41.31 12.49 8.25
N ASP A 799 41.72 11.44 8.96
CA ASP A 799 41.80 10.10 8.37
C ASP A 799 40.39 9.55 8.08
N VAL A 800 39.46 9.74 9.01
CA VAL A 800 38.06 9.32 8.86
C VAL A 800 37.12 10.51 9.04
N VAL A 801 36.19 10.70 8.11
CA VAL A 801 35.02 11.56 8.30
C VAL A 801 33.76 10.70 8.48
N ILE A 802 33.03 10.95 9.56
CA ILE A 802 31.79 10.25 9.90
C ILE A 802 30.63 11.24 9.77
N ILE A 803 29.61 10.88 9.00
CA ILE A 803 28.48 11.76 8.68
C ILE A 803 27.25 11.32 9.48
N GLY A 804 26.85 12.13 10.45
CA GLY A 804 25.77 11.90 11.41
C GLY A 804 26.28 11.51 12.80
N ALA A 805 25.99 12.34 13.81
CA ALA A 805 26.29 12.10 15.23
C ALA A 805 25.12 11.38 15.95
N GLY A 806 24.49 10.43 15.25
CA GLY A 806 23.55 9.47 15.82
C GLY A 806 24.25 8.21 16.36
N TYR A 807 23.47 7.21 16.76
CA TYR A 807 23.96 5.96 17.35
C TYR A 807 25.05 5.28 16.51
N ALA A 808 24.88 5.21 15.19
CA ALA A 808 25.83 4.55 14.29
C ALA A 808 27.17 5.30 14.20
N GLY A 809 27.15 6.62 14.01
CA GLY A 809 28.36 7.42 13.88
C GLY A 809 29.17 7.50 15.18
N VAL A 810 28.49 7.76 16.30
CA VAL A 810 29.14 7.83 17.63
C VAL A 810 29.66 6.46 18.07
N SER A 811 28.94 5.36 17.77
CA SER A 811 29.45 4.00 18.04
C SER A 811 30.66 3.67 17.15
N THR A 812 30.65 4.07 15.87
CA THR A 812 31.78 3.81 14.96
C THR A 812 33.03 4.55 15.44
N ALA A 813 32.89 5.83 15.80
CA ALA A 813 33.98 6.59 16.42
C ALA A 813 34.45 5.94 17.72
N TYR A 814 33.53 5.55 18.63
CA TYR A 814 33.87 4.86 19.87
C TYR A 814 34.67 3.57 19.63
N HIS A 815 34.30 2.75 18.63
CA HIS A 815 35.04 1.55 18.32
C HIS A 815 36.43 1.82 17.74
N LEU A 816 36.59 2.90 16.97
CA LEU A 816 37.88 3.37 16.43
C LEU A 816 38.80 4.07 17.45
N VAL A 817 38.28 4.56 18.60
CA VAL A 817 39.12 5.25 19.62
C VAL A 817 39.17 4.64 21.02
N LYS A 818 38.20 3.80 21.43
CA LYS A 818 38.09 3.16 22.77
C LYS A 818 37.60 1.70 22.75
N GLY A 819 37.18 1.18 21.60
CA GLY A 819 36.74 -0.22 21.42
C GLY A 819 37.84 -1.16 20.91
N GLU A 820 37.43 -2.33 20.40
CA GLU A 820 38.36 -3.38 19.93
C GLU A 820 39.15 -3.00 18.67
N ALA A 821 38.59 -2.11 17.85
CA ALA A 821 39.22 -1.56 16.66
C ALA A 821 40.02 -0.28 16.94
N SER A 822 40.33 0.02 18.21
CA SER A 822 40.98 1.28 18.60
C SER A 822 42.35 1.45 17.96
N ASP A 823 42.58 2.62 17.38
CA ASP A 823 43.87 3.05 16.84
C ASP A 823 44.24 4.44 17.36
N ASN A 824 45.45 4.56 17.91
CA ASN A 824 45.91 5.80 18.55
C ASN A 824 46.37 6.86 17.54
N GLU A 825 46.59 6.49 16.28
CA GLU A 825 47.08 7.43 15.26
C GLU A 825 45.94 8.01 14.39
N LEU A 826 44.73 7.44 14.43
CA LEU A 826 43.60 7.89 13.62
C LEU A 826 43.00 9.22 14.10
N SER A 827 42.95 10.20 13.21
CA SER A 827 42.15 11.42 13.37
C SER A 827 40.73 11.25 12.80
N ILE A 828 39.71 11.66 13.56
CA ILE A 828 38.30 11.47 13.19
C ILE A 828 37.54 12.80 13.30
N THR A 829 36.82 13.18 12.25
CA THR A 829 35.84 14.29 12.31
C THR A 829 34.41 13.76 12.14
N ILE A 830 33.52 14.10 13.08
CA ILE A 830 32.08 13.80 13.02
C ILE A 830 31.33 15.05 12.60
N LEU A 831 30.61 14.99 11.49
CA LEU A 831 29.79 16.08 10.95
C LEU A 831 28.30 15.80 11.20
N GLU A 832 27.59 16.71 11.84
CA GLU A 832 26.16 16.60 12.16
C GLU A 832 25.40 17.82 11.65
N ALA A 833 24.24 17.60 11.03
CA ALA A 833 23.44 18.63 10.39
C ALA A 833 22.70 19.52 11.40
N ARG A 834 22.26 18.94 12.52
CA ARG A 834 21.60 19.65 13.64
C ARG A 834 22.47 19.50 14.91
N GLY A 835 21.85 19.27 16.08
CA GLY A 835 22.54 18.84 17.29
C GLY A 835 22.76 17.32 17.36
N VAL A 836 23.69 16.88 18.22
CA VAL A 836 24.03 15.46 18.44
C VAL A 836 22.81 14.65 18.84
N CYS A 837 22.70 13.42 18.31
CA CYS A 837 21.61 12.48 18.54
C CYS A 837 20.21 12.97 18.07
N SER A 838 20.08 14.13 17.43
CA SER A 838 18.77 14.76 17.12
C SER A 838 17.90 14.08 16.06
N GLY A 839 18.43 13.10 15.32
CA GLY A 839 17.69 12.29 14.36
C GLY A 839 16.98 11.09 15.02
N ALA A 840 16.84 10.00 14.26
CA ALA A 840 16.15 8.76 14.67
C ALA A 840 16.52 8.23 16.08
N THR A 841 17.78 8.40 16.51
CA THR A 841 18.23 7.92 17.83
C THR A 841 17.59 8.69 18.99
N GLY A 842 17.50 10.02 18.91
CA GLY A 842 16.87 10.86 19.94
C GLY A 842 15.35 10.89 19.87
N ARG A 843 14.72 10.08 19.00
CA ARG A 843 13.28 10.13 18.69
C ARG A 843 12.55 8.79 18.78
N ASN A 844 13.23 7.67 19.02
CA ASN A 844 12.61 6.34 19.23
C ASN A 844 12.28 6.08 20.71
N GLY A 845 11.62 4.96 21.04
CA GLY A 845 11.19 4.62 22.40
C GLY A 845 12.27 4.13 23.39
N GLY A 846 13.53 3.92 22.97
CA GLY A 846 14.60 3.43 23.85
C GLY A 846 14.55 1.92 24.16
N HIS A 847 13.97 1.14 23.26
CA HIS A 847 13.72 -0.30 23.44
C HIS A 847 14.85 -1.16 22.85
N LEU A 848 15.66 -1.81 23.70
CA LEU A 848 16.70 -2.76 23.29
C LEU A 848 16.16 -4.20 23.32
N ARG A 849 15.26 -4.51 22.39
CA ARG A 849 14.51 -5.78 22.31
C ARG A 849 14.87 -6.54 21.03
N PRO A 850 15.51 -7.73 21.10
CA PRO A 850 15.59 -8.66 19.97
C PRO A 850 14.20 -9.13 19.56
N ASP A 851 13.90 -9.27 18.27
CA ASP A 851 12.60 -9.75 17.80
C ASP A 851 12.59 -11.28 17.57
N MET A 852 12.46 -12.02 18.67
CA MET A 852 12.74 -13.47 18.80
C MET A 852 11.99 -14.44 17.87
N TYR A 853 11.03 -13.97 17.06
CA TYR A 853 10.26 -14.83 16.14
C TYR A 853 9.65 -14.09 14.93
N THR A 854 9.22 -12.83 15.05
CA THR A 854 8.48 -12.14 13.97
C THR A 854 9.26 -11.98 12.65
N PRO A 855 10.57 -11.65 12.64
CA PRO A 855 11.33 -11.50 11.40
C PRO A 855 11.81 -12.85 10.83
N MET A 856 11.80 -13.92 11.65
CA MET A 856 12.46 -15.18 11.30
C MET A 856 11.88 -15.83 10.05
N THR A 857 10.57 -15.74 9.81
CA THR A 857 9.97 -16.21 8.56
C THR A 857 10.52 -15.44 7.36
N ARG A 858 10.43 -14.09 7.35
CA ARG A 858 10.97 -13.25 6.26
C ARG A 858 12.47 -13.47 6.04
N ALA A 859 13.24 -13.70 7.09
CA ALA A 859 14.67 -13.98 7.01
C ALA A 859 14.97 -15.39 6.47
N ILE A 860 14.16 -16.40 6.83
CA ILE A 860 14.20 -17.75 6.24
C ILE A 860 13.89 -17.66 4.73
N ASP A 861 12.81 -16.97 4.35
CA ASP A 861 12.34 -16.83 2.97
C ASP A 861 13.37 -16.16 2.04
N ARG A 862 14.27 -15.35 2.61
CA ARG A 862 15.30 -14.58 1.88
C ARG A 862 16.69 -15.18 1.94
N GLY A 863 17.08 -15.68 3.10
CA GLY A 863 18.46 -16.05 3.41
C GLY A 863 18.67 -17.53 3.71
N GLY A 864 17.59 -18.31 3.90
CA GLY A 864 17.63 -19.63 4.53
C GLY A 864 17.69 -19.54 6.05
N THR A 865 17.47 -20.68 6.74
CA THR A 865 17.44 -20.72 8.22
C THR A 865 18.78 -20.31 8.84
N GLU A 866 19.91 -20.64 8.22
CA GLU A 866 21.26 -20.25 8.67
C GLU A 866 21.41 -18.72 8.81
N ARG A 867 21.07 -17.96 7.76
CA ARG A 867 21.14 -16.48 7.79
C ARG A 867 20.06 -15.84 8.68
N ALA A 868 18.93 -16.52 8.89
CA ALA A 868 17.93 -16.06 9.86
C ALA A 868 18.42 -16.20 11.31
N LEU A 869 19.23 -17.23 11.60
CA LEU A 869 19.87 -17.42 12.91
C LEU A 869 20.96 -16.37 13.16
N GLU A 870 21.80 -16.05 12.16
CA GLU A 870 22.78 -14.95 12.25
C GLU A 870 22.16 -13.65 12.76
N VAL A 871 21.00 -13.26 12.19
CA VAL A 871 20.32 -12.01 12.54
C VAL A 871 19.83 -12.01 13.99
N ILE A 872 19.13 -13.08 14.44
CA ILE A 872 18.59 -13.10 15.80
C ILE A 872 19.67 -13.27 16.87
N GLU A 873 20.72 -14.07 16.61
CA GLU A 873 21.85 -14.21 17.53
C GLU A 873 22.62 -12.89 17.67
N PHE A 874 22.76 -12.13 16.58
CA PHE A 874 23.35 -10.78 16.59
C PHE A 874 22.49 -9.76 17.36
N GLU A 875 21.17 -9.79 17.23
CA GLU A 875 20.26 -8.97 18.04
C GLU A 875 20.35 -9.31 19.54
N ILE A 876 20.39 -10.60 19.89
CA ILE A 876 20.54 -11.05 21.28
C ILE A 876 21.89 -10.60 21.87
N ALA A 877 22.97 -10.70 21.10
CA ALA A 877 24.31 -10.29 21.52
C ALA A 877 24.38 -8.80 21.91
N HIS A 878 23.56 -7.94 21.30
CA HIS A 878 23.51 -6.51 21.64
C HIS A 878 23.09 -6.23 23.09
N ILE A 879 22.24 -7.07 23.71
CA ILE A 879 21.83 -6.87 25.12
C ILE A 879 23.07 -6.92 26.02
N GLN A 880 23.90 -7.96 25.86
CA GLN A 880 25.11 -8.12 26.67
C GLN A 880 26.20 -7.12 26.27
N ALA A 881 26.31 -6.76 24.99
CA ALA A 881 27.25 -5.74 24.52
C ALA A 881 26.96 -4.36 25.15
N ILE A 882 25.71 -3.88 25.08
CA ILE A 882 25.31 -2.58 25.64
C ILE A 882 25.35 -2.59 27.16
N LYS A 883 24.95 -3.69 27.82
CA LYS A 883 25.15 -3.85 29.27
C LYS A 883 26.63 -3.69 29.64
N SER A 884 27.53 -4.36 28.91
CA SER A 884 28.98 -4.30 29.17
C SER A 884 29.57 -2.92 28.89
N LEU A 885 29.06 -2.22 27.87
CA LEU A 885 29.44 -0.84 27.53
C LEU A 885 29.06 0.13 28.65
N VAL A 886 27.80 0.05 29.11
CA VAL A 886 27.27 0.88 30.21
C VAL A 886 28.06 0.64 31.50
N GLU A 887 28.38 -0.62 31.82
CA GLU A 887 29.20 -0.97 33.00
C GLU A 887 30.67 -0.54 32.85
N LYS A 888 31.26 -0.61 31.66
CA LYS A 888 32.66 -0.21 31.36
C LYS A 888 32.85 1.30 31.45
N GLU A 889 32.06 2.05 30.68
CA GLU A 889 32.17 3.50 30.53
C GLU A 889 31.36 4.26 31.61
N LYS A 890 30.64 3.55 32.49
CA LYS A 890 29.84 4.08 33.62
C LYS A 890 28.75 5.06 33.17
N ILE A 891 28.06 4.72 32.10
CA ILE A 891 27.08 5.59 31.45
C ILE A 891 25.80 5.65 32.27
N ASP A 892 25.41 6.84 32.75
CA ASP A 892 24.05 7.03 33.25
C ASP A 892 23.10 7.28 32.08
N CYS A 893 22.45 6.21 31.61
CA CYS A 893 21.40 6.26 30.60
C CYS A 893 20.12 5.53 31.03
N ASP A 894 19.89 5.40 32.35
CA ASP A 894 18.76 4.65 32.93
C ASP A 894 18.64 3.20 32.42
N PHE A 895 19.76 2.57 32.05
CA PHE A 895 19.76 1.23 31.47
C PHE A 895 19.19 0.20 32.44
N THR A 896 18.08 -0.43 32.03
CA THR A 896 17.40 -1.48 32.78
C THR A 896 17.42 -2.77 31.97
N LEU A 897 18.18 -3.77 32.45
CA LEU A 897 18.04 -5.15 31.97
C LEU A 897 16.73 -5.72 32.52
N THR A 898 15.83 -6.12 31.64
CA THR A 898 14.47 -6.54 31.98
C THR A 898 14.03 -7.69 31.05
N ARG A 899 12.73 -7.96 30.98
CA ARG A 899 12.12 -8.78 29.93
C ARG A 899 11.26 -7.89 29.03
N SER A 900 11.04 -8.34 27.82
CA SER A 900 9.85 -7.94 27.07
C SER A 900 8.69 -8.89 27.39
N ILE A 901 7.48 -8.38 27.27
CA ILE A 901 6.27 -9.18 27.16
C ILE A 901 5.55 -8.74 25.88
N ASP A 902 5.66 -9.57 24.86
CA ASP A 902 4.85 -9.48 23.68
C ASP A 902 3.45 -10.04 23.99
N VAL A 903 2.40 -9.32 23.60
CA VAL A 903 1.00 -9.63 23.94
C VAL A 903 0.15 -9.64 22.67
N TRP A 904 -0.86 -10.51 22.63
CA TRP A 904 -1.90 -10.56 21.61
C TRP A 904 -3.28 -10.53 22.28
N THR A 905 -4.13 -9.56 21.95
CA THR A 905 -5.53 -9.52 22.41
C THR A 905 -6.51 -10.11 21.39
N ASN A 906 -6.08 -10.35 20.15
CA ASN A 906 -6.85 -11.03 19.12
C ASN A 906 -6.55 -12.55 19.08
N GLU A 907 -7.58 -13.38 19.21
CA GLU A 907 -7.50 -14.85 19.33
C GLU A 907 -6.79 -15.53 18.15
N GLU A 908 -7.06 -15.08 16.93
CA GLU A 908 -6.52 -15.69 15.71
C GLU A 908 -5.02 -15.35 15.52
N THR A 909 -4.60 -14.16 15.94
CA THR A 909 -3.17 -13.80 15.94
C THR A 909 -2.41 -14.47 17.09
N ALA A 910 -3.06 -14.68 18.24
CA ALA A 910 -2.52 -15.45 19.36
C ALA A 910 -2.29 -16.93 19.00
N ARG A 911 -3.24 -17.55 18.29
CA ARG A 911 -3.10 -18.91 17.74
C ARG A 911 -1.91 -19.02 16.79
N LYS A 912 -1.82 -18.14 15.79
CA LYS A 912 -0.70 -18.09 14.83
C LYS A 912 0.65 -17.89 15.50
N ALA A 913 0.71 -17.07 16.56
CA ALA A 913 1.92 -16.89 17.34
C ALA A 913 2.34 -18.15 18.12
N LYS A 914 1.38 -18.91 18.66
CA LYS A 914 1.66 -20.21 19.30
C LYS A 914 2.20 -21.23 18.30
N GLU A 915 1.62 -21.30 17.11
CA GLU A 915 2.05 -22.20 16.03
C GLU A 915 3.48 -21.89 15.56
N LEU A 916 3.81 -20.60 15.42
CA LEU A 916 5.19 -20.16 15.13
C LEU A 916 6.14 -20.50 16.29
N TYR A 917 5.76 -20.21 17.54
CA TYR A 917 6.57 -20.55 18.72
C TYR A 917 6.86 -22.06 18.81
N ASP A 918 5.85 -22.92 18.64
CA ASP A 918 6.02 -24.38 18.66
C ASP A 918 6.93 -24.86 17.51
N THR A 919 6.79 -24.25 16.34
CA THR A 919 7.68 -24.52 15.19
C THR A 919 9.14 -24.19 15.52
N LEU A 920 9.42 -23.08 16.22
CA LEU A 920 10.78 -22.70 16.61
C LEU A 920 11.32 -23.55 17.78
N VAL A 921 10.49 -23.92 18.74
CA VAL A 921 10.87 -24.86 19.82
C VAL A 921 11.19 -26.25 19.25
N SER A 922 10.45 -26.72 18.23
CA SER A 922 10.68 -28.02 17.59
C SER A 922 12.06 -28.16 16.90
N ARG A 923 12.75 -27.04 16.69
CA ARG A 923 14.09 -26.97 16.06
C ARG A 923 15.25 -26.97 17.08
N ASP A 924 14.97 -27.10 18.38
CA ASP A 924 15.95 -27.09 19.51
C ASP A 924 16.95 -25.92 19.48
N LEU A 925 16.48 -24.74 19.08
CA LEU A 925 17.30 -23.53 18.96
C LEU A 925 17.63 -22.98 20.35
N GLU A 926 18.92 -22.82 20.68
CA GLU A 926 19.37 -22.49 22.04
C GLU A 926 18.69 -21.23 22.62
N TYR A 927 18.51 -20.18 21.81
CA TYR A 927 17.90 -18.93 22.24
C TYR A 927 16.41 -19.06 22.63
N MET A 928 15.69 -20.06 22.11
CA MET A 928 14.28 -20.30 22.46
C MET A 928 14.12 -20.71 23.94
N LYS A 929 15.18 -21.12 24.62
CA LYS A 929 15.18 -21.48 26.05
C LYS A 929 14.96 -20.29 26.98
N ASP A 930 15.11 -19.05 26.49
CA ASP A 930 14.70 -17.83 27.21
C ASP A 930 13.30 -17.33 26.80
N VAL A 931 12.61 -17.97 25.83
CA VAL A 931 11.27 -17.56 25.41
C VAL A 931 10.22 -18.39 26.17
N PHE A 932 9.47 -17.75 27.07
CA PHE A 932 8.31 -18.37 27.73
C PHE A 932 7.02 -17.90 27.05
N PHE A 933 6.26 -18.81 26.46
CA PHE A 933 4.97 -18.53 25.82
C PHE A 933 3.79 -19.06 26.66
N VAL A 934 2.73 -18.27 26.78
CA VAL A 934 1.46 -18.62 27.45
C VAL A 934 0.29 -18.34 26.50
N LEU A 935 -0.66 -19.27 26.42
CA LEU A 935 -1.90 -19.17 25.65
C LEU A 935 -3.09 -19.41 26.59
N GLY A 936 -4.18 -18.66 26.38
CA GLY A 936 -5.42 -18.74 27.15
C GLY A 936 -5.42 -17.90 28.43
N LYS A 937 -6.34 -18.23 29.33
CA LYS A 937 -6.76 -17.47 30.53
C LYS A 937 -5.64 -16.84 31.39
N ASP A 938 -4.47 -17.46 31.44
CA ASP A 938 -3.38 -17.04 32.34
C ASP A 938 -2.52 -15.91 31.71
N ALA A 939 -2.68 -15.64 30.41
CA ALA A 939 -1.93 -14.62 29.67
C ALA A 939 -2.19 -13.19 30.17
N GLU A 940 -3.45 -12.84 30.49
CA GLU A 940 -3.80 -11.54 31.09
C GLU A 940 -3.20 -11.39 32.49
N GLY A 941 -3.28 -12.43 33.32
CA GLY A 941 -2.70 -12.40 34.68
C GLY A 941 -1.17 -12.30 34.69
N ILE A 942 -0.49 -12.78 33.65
CA ILE A 942 0.98 -12.75 33.52
C ILE A 942 1.48 -11.47 32.84
N SER A 943 0.73 -10.93 31.87
CA SER A 943 1.09 -9.68 31.17
C SER A 943 0.61 -8.42 31.89
N GLY A 944 -0.47 -8.50 32.68
CA GLY A 944 -1.19 -7.33 33.20
C GLY A 944 -2.02 -6.59 32.14
N VAL A 945 -2.09 -7.10 30.91
CA VAL A 945 -2.80 -6.49 29.78
C VAL A 945 -4.19 -7.10 29.63
N LYS A 946 -5.20 -6.24 29.63
CA LYS A 946 -6.63 -6.56 29.52
C LYS A 946 -6.95 -7.28 28.21
N GLY A 947 -7.71 -8.36 28.29
CA GLY A 947 -8.16 -9.14 27.14
C GLY A 947 -7.08 -9.96 26.45
N ALA A 948 -5.86 -10.06 27.02
CA ALA A 948 -4.76 -10.83 26.43
C ALA A 948 -5.11 -12.32 26.29
N LYS A 949 -5.00 -12.84 25.06
CA LYS A 949 -5.23 -14.25 24.71
C LYS A 949 -3.94 -15.05 24.73
N ALA A 950 -2.82 -14.41 24.38
CA ALA A 950 -1.49 -14.97 24.53
C ALA A 950 -0.50 -13.90 24.99
N CYS A 951 0.58 -14.34 25.61
CA CYS A 951 1.77 -13.52 25.83
C CYS A 951 3.05 -14.36 25.74
N ALA A 952 4.13 -13.73 25.30
CA ALA A 952 5.45 -14.32 25.17
C ALA A 952 6.49 -13.41 25.86
N SER A 953 7.40 -13.98 26.65
CA SER A 953 8.38 -13.20 27.40
C SER A 953 9.80 -13.74 27.30
N PHE A 954 10.74 -12.84 27.02
CA PHE A 954 12.16 -13.06 26.76
C PHE A 954 12.98 -11.84 27.23
N THR A 955 14.28 -11.99 27.41
CA THR A 955 15.18 -10.94 27.93
C THR A 955 15.27 -9.75 26.96
N ALA A 956 15.26 -8.54 27.50
CA ALA A 956 15.40 -7.29 26.74
C ALA A 956 16.08 -6.20 27.61
N GLY A 957 16.41 -5.07 27.02
CA GLY A 957 16.81 -3.85 27.73
C GLY A 957 15.89 -2.67 27.44
N THR A 958 15.85 -1.71 28.36
CA THR A 958 15.32 -0.36 28.12
C THR A 958 16.35 0.67 28.57
N LEU A 959 16.41 1.83 27.91
CA LEU A 959 17.37 2.91 28.22
C LEU A 959 16.88 4.27 27.71
N TRP A 960 17.55 5.37 28.07
CA TRP A 960 17.39 6.71 27.50
C TRP A 960 18.41 6.90 26.37
N PRO A 961 18.02 6.90 25.07
CA PRO A 961 18.97 6.89 23.95
C PRO A 961 19.88 8.11 23.91
N TYR A 962 19.31 9.30 24.12
CA TYR A 962 20.04 10.57 24.12
C TYR A 962 21.13 10.61 25.19
N LYS A 963 20.84 10.25 26.45
CA LYS A 963 21.83 10.08 27.52
C LYS A 963 22.95 9.10 27.12
N LEU A 964 22.60 7.95 26.54
CA LEU A 964 23.59 6.95 26.08
C LEU A 964 24.55 7.55 25.04
N ILE A 965 24.03 8.20 24.01
CA ILE A 965 24.87 8.78 22.96
C ILE A 965 25.74 9.91 23.49
N LEU A 966 25.21 10.80 24.34
CA LEU A 966 26.00 11.95 24.81
C LEU A 966 27.11 11.58 25.80
N HIS A 967 26.91 10.58 26.66
CA HIS A 967 28.01 10.02 27.43
C HIS A 967 29.08 9.36 26.55
N LEU A 968 28.68 8.66 25.47
CA LEU A 968 29.64 8.12 24.49
C LEU A 968 30.38 9.25 23.75
N THR A 969 29.69 10.33 23.36
CA THR A 969 30.28 11.52 22.75
C THR A 969 31.30 12.18 23.67
N ALA A 970 30.97 12.40 24.95
CA ALA A 970 31.93 12.88 25.95
C ALA A 970 33.17 11.97 26.02
N SER A 971 32.92 10.67 26.22
CA SER A 971 33.92 9.61 26.34
C SER A 971 34.88 9.51 25.14
N ILE A 972 34.44 9.84 23.91
CA ILE A 972 35.32 9.87 22.72
C ILE A 972 36.02 11.21 22.53
N LEU A 973 35.39 12.34 22.88
CA LEU A 973 36.02 13.67 22.82
C LEU A 973 37.17 13.80 23.81
N GLU A 974 37.05 13.18 25.00
CA GLU A 974 38.13 13.04 25.99
C GLU A 974 39.43 12.43 25.41
N THR A 975 39.36 11.70 24.29
CA THR A 975 40.54 11.09 23.67
C THR A 975 41.40 12.06 22.84
N GLY A 976 40.91 13.27 22.56
CA GLY A 976 41.58 14.27 21.70
C GLY A 976 41.65 13.91 20.21
N ARG A 977 41.29 12.69 19.80
CA ARG A 977 41.33 12.20 18.41
C ARG A 977 40.05 12.47 17.62
N VAL A 978 38.95 12.74 18.30
CA VAL A 978 37.63 13.01 17.69
C VAL A 978 37.34 14.50 17.73
N ASN A 979 37.03 15.08 16.59
CA ASN A 979 36.49 16.43 16.45
C ASN A 979 35.00 16.34 16.05
N LEU A 980 34.10 16.85 16.90
CA LEU A 980 32.67 16.95 16.60
C LEU A 980 32.34 18.34 16.05
N GLN A 981 31.54 18.39 14.97
CA GLN A 981 31.00 19.62 14.38
C GLN A 981 29.49 19.49 14.13
N THR A 982 28.70 19.99 15.07
CA THR A 982 27.24 20.15 14.97
C THR A 982 26.86 21.36 14.11
N HIS A 983 25.60 21.42 13.69
CA HIS A 983 25.07 22.48 12.80
C HIS A 983 25.97 22.71 11.59
N THR A 984 26.38 21.60 10.97
CA THR A 984 27.37 21.50 9.89
C THR A 984 26.93 20.42 8.91
N PRO A 985 25.84 20.64 8.15
CA PRO A 985 25.33 19.67 7.18
C PRO A 985 26.36 19.43 6.06
N VAL A 986 26.45 18.18 5.61
CA VAL A 986 27.29 17.82 4.47
C VAL A 986 26.54 18.10 3.17
N MET A 987 27.20 18.83 2.27
CA MET A 987 26.68 19.34 1.00
C MET A 987 27.44 18.77 -0.22
N SER A 988 28.38 17.85 0.00
CA SER A 988 28.87 16.86 -0.98
C SER A 988 30.00 16.04 -0.36
N VAL A 989 30.21 14.85 -0.92
CA VAL A 989 31.46 14.08 -0.80
C VAL A 989 31.91 13.81 -2.24
N LYS A 990 33.17 14.12 -2.58
CA LYS A 990 33.74 13.84 -3.91
C LYS A 990 35.15 13.27 -3.79
N GLN A 991 35.43 12.18 -4.49
CA GLN A 991 36.78 11.60 -4.54
C GLN A 991 37.71 12.50 -5.37
N GLN A 992 38.96 12.62 -4.93
CA GLN A 992 40.05 13.31 -5.61
C GLN A 992 40.92 12.30 -6.39
N PRO A 993 41.71 12.74 -7.39
CA PRO A 993 42.70 11.89 -8.05
C PRO A 993 43.77 11.27 -7.12
N SER A 994 43.88 11.76 -5.88
CA SER A 994 44.72 11.22 -4.80
C SER A 994 44.06 10.09 -3.99
N GLY A 995 42.83 9.67 -4.33
CA GLY A 995 42.04 8.68 -3.60
C GLY A 995 41.29 9.22 -2.38
N SER A 996 41.77 10.33 -1.80
CA SER A 996 41.12 11.07 -0.70
C SER A 996 39.81 11.74 -1.12
N PHE A 997 38.96 12.09 -0.15
CA PHE A 997 37.62 12.64 -0.38
C PHE A 997 37.50 14.08 0.12
N ILE A 998 37.07 15.01 -0.73
CA ILE A 998 36.63 16.34 -0.30
C ILE A 998 35.20 16.21 0.24
N VAL A 999 34.98 16.68 1.47
CA VAL A 999 33.67 16.78 2.10
C VAL A 999 33.32 18.27 2.25
N THR A 1000 32.25 18.69 1.58
CA THR A 1000 31.80 20.09 1.50
C THR A 1000 30.72 20.37 2.54
N THR A 1001 30.76 21.54 3.18
CA THR A 1001 29.75 22.01 4.15
C THR A 1001 29.52 23.53 3.96
N PRO A 1002 28.47 24.14 4.54
CA PRO A 1002 28.32 25.59 4.56
C PRO A 1002 29.42 26.33 5.36
N ARG A 1003 30.18 25.59 6.19
CA ARG A 1003 31.32 26.09 6.98
C ARG A 1003 32.68 25.75 6.35
N GLY A 1004 32.71 25.55 5.03
CA GLY A 1004 33.92 25.21 4.27
C GLY A 1004 34.08 23.71 3.99
N THR A 1005 35.29 23.32 3.59
CA THR A 1005 35.61 21.95 3.13
C THR A 1005 36.64 21.28 4.03
N THR A 1006 36.49 19.97 4.25
CA THR A 1006 37.49 19.10 4.89
C THR A 1006 37.87 17.95 3.98
N VAL A 1007 39.08 17.40 4.13
CA VAL A 1007 39.57 16.25 3.34
C VAL A 1007 39.68 15.00 4.21
N ALA A 1008 38.99 13.94 3.81
CA ALA A 1008 39.00 12.63 4.45
C ALA A 1008 39.89 11.63 3.68
N ARG A 1009 40.43 10.61 4.36
CA ARG A 1009 40.95 9.40 3.68
C ARG A 1009 39.87 8.33 3.53
N LYS A 1010 38.98 8.19 4.51
CA LYS A 1010 37.85 7.26 4.54
C LYS A 1010 36.57 7.98 4.96
N VAL A 1011 35.41 7.57 4.44
CA VAL A 1011 34.11 8.22 4.73
C VAL A 1011 33.08 7.20 5.23
N VAL A 1012 32.38 7.54 6.32
CA VAL A 1012 31.33 6.71 6.91
C VAL A 1012 29.98 7.43 6.87
N TYR A 1013 29.05 6.89 6.08
CA TYR A 1013 27.68 7.38 5.94
C TYR A 1013 26.79 6.76 7.03
N ALA A 1014 26.67 7.47 8.16
CA ALA A 1014 25.88 7.07 9.33
C ALA A 1014 24.57 7.88 9.48
N ASN A 1015 24.15 8.59 8.42
CA ASN A 1015 23.01 9.50 8.39
C ASN A 1015 21.64 8.81 8.14
N ASN A 1016 21.59 7.48 8.16
CA ASN A 1016 20.38 6.65 8.15
C ASN A 1016 19.37 7.01 7.05
N ALA A 1017 18.28 7.70 7.39
CA ALA A 1017 17.19 8.02 6.48
C ALA A 1017 17.56 9.07 5.42
N TYR A 1018 18.53 9.93 5.72
CA TYR A 1018 18.96 11.06 4.88
C TYR A 1018 20.07 10.65 3.89
N ILE A 1019 20.42 9.36 3.80
CA ILE A 1019 21.51 8.84 2.97
C ILE A 1019 21.34 9.18 1.49
N SER A 1020 20.12 9.17 0.96
CA SER A 1020 19.80 9.48 -0.43
C SER A 1020 20.12 10.92 -0.84
N GLY A 1021 20.23 11.85 0.12
CA GLY A 1021 20.70 13.23 -0.11
C GLY A 1021 22.19 13.35 -0.40
N LEU A 1022 23.00 12.34 -0.02
CA LEU A 1022 24.44 12.28 -0.29
C LEU A 1022 24.82 11.21 -1.31
N LEU A 1023 24.06 10.11 -1.35
CA LEU A 1023 24.28 8.94 -2.19
C LEU A 1023 22.96 8.56 -2.88
N PRO A 1024 22.60 9.23 -4.00
CA PRO A 1024 21.33 8.99 -4.70
C PRO A 1024 21.10 7.53 -5.12
N LYS A 1025 22.16 6.72 -5.25
CA LYS A 1025 22.05 5.26 -5.49
C LYS A 1025 21.30 4.47 -4.40
N TYR A 1026 21.02 5.06 -3.24
CA TYR A 1026 20.21 4.48 -2.18
C TYR A 1026 18.75 4.99 -2.14
N SER A 1027 18.31 5.89 -3.03
CA SER A 1027 16.98 6.56 -2.94
C SER A 1027 15.78 5.61 -2.87
N GLU A 1028 15.79 4.53 -3.64
CA GLU A 1028 14.75 3.50 -3.63
C GLU A 1028 15.04 2.38 -2.61
N ALA A 1029 16.33 2.22 -2.24
CA ALA A 1029 16.78 1.16 -1.35
C ALA A 1029 16.55 1.49 0.14
N ILE A 1030 16.63 2.77 0.50
CA ILE A 1030 16.39 3.31 1.83
C ILE A 1030 15.52 4.57 1.71
N VAL A 1031 14.26 4.45 2.11
CA VAL A 1031 13.26 5.53 2.09
C VAL A 1031 13.14 6.14 3.49
N PRO A 1032 13.10 7.48 3.63
CA PRO A 1032 12.77 8.13 4.90
C PRO A 1032 11.29 7.98 5.23
N CYS A 1033 10.98 7.45 6.42
CA CYS A 1033 9.62 7.24 6.90
C CYS A 1033 9.41 7.92 8.26
N LYS A 1034 8.39 8.78 8.36
CA LYS A 1034 7.96 9.42 9.61
C LYS A 1034 7.32 8.36 10.52
N GLY A 1035 7.60 8.43 11.82
CA GLY A 1035 6.89 7.69 12.86
C GLY A 1035 6.61 8.59 14.06
N LEU A 1036 5.66 8.19 14.90
CA LEU A 1036 5.22 8.94 16.08
C LEU A 1036 5.51 8.17 17.38
N CYS A 1037 5.88 8.91 18.42
CA CYS A 1037 6.13 8.38 19.76
C CYS A 1037 5.64 9.39 20.81
N THR A 1038 5.21 8.87 21.96
CA THR A 1038 4.49 9.60 22.99
C THR A 1038 5.05 9.29 24.38
N HIS A 1039 5.04 10.28 25.27
CA HIS A 1039 5.31 10.14 26.69
C HIS A 1039 4.03 10.35 27.50
N ILE A 1040 3.78 9.42 28.42
CA ILE A 1040 2.65 9.42 29.34
C ILE A 1040 3.20 9.57 30.76
N SER A 1041 2.70 10.57 31.49
CA SER A 1041 3.01 10.82 32.90
C SER A 1041 1.84 10.42 33.81
N VAL A 1042 2.09 10.32 35.12
CA VAL A 1042 1.05 10.28 36.16
C VAL A 1042 1.10 11.59 36.98
N PRO A 1043 0.00 12.01 37.63
CA PRO A 1043 -0.03 13.29 38.34
C PRO A 1043 1.00 13.35 39.48
N GLU A 1044 1.58 14.54 39.70
CA GLU A 1044 2.63 14.73 40.70
C GLU A 1044 2.17 14.30 42.11
N GLY A 1045 3.04 13.59 42.83
CA GLY A 1045 2.74 13.03 44.17
C GLY A 1045 1.91 11.73 44.15
N THR A 1046 1.35 11.32 43.01
CA THR A 1046 0.79 9.96 42.85
C THR A 1046 1.91 8.93 42.65
N ARG A 1047 1.58 7.64 42.80
CA ARG A 1047 2.50 6.54 42.52
C ARG A 1047 1.94 5.71 41.37
N ALA A 1048 2.65 5.72 40.23
CA ALA A 1048 2.33 4.88 39.08
C ALA A 1048 2.23 3.38 39.48
N PRO A 1049 1.27 2.61 38.94
CA PRO A 1049 1.22 1.17 39.09
C PRO A 1049 2.46 0.51 38.47
N LEU A 1050 2.96 -0.56 39.08
CA LEU A 1050 4.28 -1.09 38.76
C LEU A 1050 4.28 -1.96 37.49
N LEU A 1051 4.87 -1.45 36.41
CA LEU A 1051 5.23 -2.23 35.22
C LEU A 1051 6.76 -2.46 35.19
N ASN A 1052 7.18 -3.70 35.45
CA ASN A 1052 8.61 -4.06 35.50
C ASN A 1052 9.22 -4.41 34.13
N ASN A 1053 8.38 -4.74 33.15
CA ASN A 1053 8.78 -5.25 31.83
C ASN A 1053 8.56 -4.19 30.76
N SER A 1054 9.26 -4.32 29.63
CA SER A 1054 8.84 -3.66 28.39
C SER A 1054 7.76 -4.47 27.69
N TYR A 1055 6.99 -3.88 26.77
CA TYR A 1055 5.91 -4.59 26.08
C TYR A 1055 5.88 -4.32 24.57
N ILE A 1056 5.32 -5.28 23.83
CA ILE A 1056 4.73 -5.07 22.50
C ILE A 1056 3.28 -5.52 22.59
N VAL A 1057 2.33 -4.59 22.57
CA VAL A 1057 0.90 -4.90 22.59
C VAL A 1057 0.39 -4.97 21.15
N ARG A 1058 -0.16 -6.12 20.75
CA ARG A 1058 -0.91 -6.28 19.51
C ARG A 1058 -2.40 -6.25 19.85
N GLU A 1059 -3.01 -5.11 19.54
CA GLU A 1059 -4.40 -4.74 19.84
C GLU A 1059 -5.38 -5.54 18.94
N GLU A 1060 -6.68 -5.50 19.25
CA GLU A 1060 -7.66 -6.43 18.66
C GLU A 1060 -7.87 -6.22 17.14
N ASP A 1061 -7.69 -4.97 16.70
CA ASP A 1061 -7.72 -4.49 15.31
C ASP A 1061 -6.38 -4.65 14.57
N ASN A 1062 -5.38 -5.27 15.21
CA ASN A 1062 -4.00 -5.40 14.74
C ASN A 1062 -3.17 -4.10 14.76
N VAL A 1063 -3.56 -3.09 15.54
CA VAL A 1063 -2.63 -2.01 15.94
C VAL A 1063 -1.50 -2.60 16.79
N VAL A 1064 -0.26 -2.18 16.54
CA VAL A 1064 0.93 -2.65 17.26
C VAL A 1064 1.60 -1.48 17.96
N SER A 1065 1.66 -1.54 19.28
CA SER A 1065 2.18 -0.48 20.15
C SER A 1065 3.33 -1.03 21.00
N TYR A 1066 4.53 -0.46 20.88
CA TYR A 1066 5.65 -0.72 21.79
C TYR A 1066 5.54 0.16 23.03
N LEU A 1067 5.93 -0.36 24.19
CA LEU A 1067 5.79 0.34 25.48
C LEU A 1067 6.98 0.09 26.41
N ILE A 1068 7.52 1.18 26.95
CA ILE A 1068 8.74 1.23 27.76
C ILE A 1068 8.43 1.97 29.06
N PRO A 1069 8.28 1.26 30.20
CA PRO A 1069 8.21 1.90 31.49
C PRO A 1069 9.56 2.53 31.89
N ARG A 1070 9.48 3.60 32.66
CA ARG A 1070 10.62 4.39 33.13
C ARG A 1070 10.75 4.28 34.65
N ALA A 1071 11.96 4.51 35.18
CA ALA A 1071 12.25 4.39 36.61
C ALA A 1071 11.51 5.43 37.50
N ASP A 1072 11.03 6.53 36.90
CA ASP A 1072 10.17 7.54 37.53
C ASP A 1072 8.67 7.17 37.53
N GLY A 1073 8.29 6.02 36.94
CA GLY A 1073 6.92 5.57 36.80
C GLY A 1073 6.19 6.11 35.56
N SER A 1074 6.84 6.96 34.76
CA SER A 1074 6.32 7.39 33.46
C SER A 1074 6.48 6.30 32.39
N ILE A 1075 5.80 6.47 31.26
CA ILE A 1075 5.77 5.49 30.17
C ILE A 1075 6.15 6.20 28.86
N VAL A 1076 6.99 5.57 28.04
CA VAL A 1076 7.16 5.94 26.63
C VAL A 1076 6.50 4.87 25.77
N VAL A 1077 5.64 5.29 24.83
CA VAL A 1077 4.82 4.41 24.00
C VAL A 1077 4.84 4.91 22.54
N GLY A 1078 4.77 4.01 21.56
CA GLY A 1078 4.76 4.40 20.15
C GLY A 1078 4.52 3.23 19.21
N GLY A 1079 4.51 3.51 17.91
CA GLY A 1079 4.06 2.57 16.89
C GLY A 1079 2.70 2.97 16.34
N ALA A 1080 1.68 2.15 16.56
CA ALA A 1080 0.32 2.30 16.04
C ALA A 1080 0.25 2.50 14.51
N ASN A 1081 1.20 1.89 13.80
CA ASN A 1081 1.48 2.20 12.41
C ASN A 1081 0.33 1.86 11.44
N SER A 1082 -0.47 0.83 11.73
CA SER A 1082 -1.66 0.48 10.93
C SER A 1082 -2.74 1.58 10.88
N ARG A 1083 -2.71 2.58 11.78
CA ARG A 1083 -3.64 3.72 11.74
C ARG A 1083 -3.27 4.79 10.71
N TYR A 1084 -1.98 5.04 10.48
CA TYR A 1084 -1.50 6.06 9.53
C TYR A 1084 -0.91 5.48 8.23
N HIS A 1085 -0.51 4.20 8.21
CA HIS A 1085 0.01 3.54 7.00
C HIS A 1085 -0.83 3.75 5.72
N PRO A 1086 -2.19 3.75 5.76
CA PRO A 1086 -3.01 4.04 4.58
C PRO A 1086 -2.80 5.44 3.98
N VAL A 1087 -2.46 6.44 4.80
CA VAL A 1087 -2.24 7.82 4.37
C VAL A 1087 -0.77 8.03 4.08
N LEU A 1088 -0.28 7.50 2.94
CA LEU A 1088 1.16 7.53 2.60
C LEU A 1088 1.78 8.94 2.70
N SER A 1089 1.04 10.01 2.41
CA SER A 1089 1.54 11.39 2.50
C SER A 1089 1.88 11.86 3.93
N SER A 1090 1.32 11.28 4.99
CA SER A 1090 1.64 11.68 6.37
C SER A 1090 2.96 11.10 6.88
N TRP A 1091 3.49 10.05 6.22
CA TRP A 1091 4.66 9.31 6.71
C TRP A 1091 5.68 8.83 5.67
N TYR A 1092 5.29 8.45 4.46
CA TYR A 1092 6.18 7.82 3.47
C TYR A 1092 7.00 8.86 2.67
N ASP A 1093 8.25 8.53 2.38
CA ASP A 1093 9.27 9.38 1.72
C ASP A 1093 9.44 10.78 2.32
N SER A 1094 9.12 10.93 3.61
CA SER A 1094 9.07 12.22 4.31
C SER A 1094 10.31 12.44 5.19
N VAL A 1095 11.01 13.55 4.95
CA VAL A 1095 12.15 14.02 5.77
C VAL A 1095 11.76 15.04 6.86
N ASP A 1096 10.49 15.43 6.87
CA ASP A 1096 9.93 16.42 7.78
C ASP A 1096 9.54 15.82 9.14
N ASP A 1097 10.30 16.12 10.20
CA ASP A 1097 9.95 15.84 11.60
C ASP A 1097 9.43 17.09 12.36
N SER A 1098 8.96 18.12 11.66
CA SER A 1098 8.33 19.33 12.25
C SER A 1098 6.83 19.18 12.52
N ALA A 1099 6.11 18.41 11.70
CA ALA A 1099 4.70 18.07 11.92
C ALA A 1099 4.51 16.76 12.71
N LEU A 1100 3.36 16.63 13.39
CA LEU A 1100 2.86 15.34 13.90
C LEU A 1100 2.22 14.50 12.78
N ILE A 1101 1.82 13.27 13.11
CA ILE A 1101 1.02 12.41 12.23
C ILE A 1101 -0.43 12.50 12.71
N GLU A 1102 -1.25 13.22 11.94
CA GLU A 1102 -2.61 13.62 12.35
C GLU A 1102 -3.55 12.43 12.58
N GLU A 1103 -3.33 11.30 11.89
CA GLU A 1103 -4.18 10.11 12.03
C GLU A 1103 -3.97 9.34 13.36
N VAL A 1104 -2.93 9.66 14.12
CA VAL A 1104 -2.50 8.85 15.28
C VAL A 1104 -2.03 9.65 16.51
N LYS A 1105 -1.87 10.98 16.40
CA LYS A 1105 -1.38 11.85 17.49
C LYS A 1105 -2.11 11.64 18.83
N ASP A 1106 -3.43 11.43 18.80
CA ASP A 1106 -4.30 11.32 19.98
C ASP A 1106 -4.55 9.85 20.39
N HIS A 1107 -4.00 8.85 19.67
CA HIS A 1107 -4.26 7.41 19.92
C HIS A 1107 -3.89 6.97 21.34
N TYR A 1108 -2.87 7.60 21.92
CA TYR A 1108 -2.32 7.23 23.22
C TYR A 1108 -2.99 7.92 24.43
N ASP A 1109 -3.95 8.81 24.21
CA ASP A 1109 -4.74 9.43 25.29
C ASP A 1109 -5.52 8.36 26.08
N GLY A 1110 -5.28 8.26 27.38
CA GLY A 1110 -5.90 7.24 28.24
C GLY A 1110 -5.49 5.79 27.92
N TYR A 1111 -4.39 5.57 27.19
CA TYR A 1111 -3.94 4.23 26.77
C TYR A 1111 -3.72 3.27 27.94
N MET A 1112 -3.10 3.75 29.02
CA MET A 1112 -2.80 2.92 30.20
C MET A 1112 -4.08 2.40 30.87
N GLN A 1113 -5.06 3.28 31.04
CA GLN A 1113 -6.39 2.98 31.59
C GLN A 1113 -7.13 1.93 30.74
N ARG A 1114 -7.06 2.05 29.40
CA ARG A 1114 -7.68 1.09 28.47
C ARG A 1114 -7.04 -0.30 28.54
N PHE A 1115 -5.71 -0.37 28.52
CA PHE A 1115 -5.01 -1.63 28.25
C PHE A 1115 -4.42 -2.34 29.48
N PHE A 1116 -4.09 -1.63 30.56
CA PHE A 1116 -3.42 -2.25 31.72
C PHE A 1116 -4.33 -2.33 32.95
N ASN A 1117 -4.32 -3.48 33.62
CA ASN A 1117 -5.02 -3.69 34.88
C ASN A 1117 -4.33 -2.94 36.02
N GLY A 1118 -5.11 -2.23 36.85
CA GLY A 1118 -4.60 -1.42 37.97
C GLY A 1118 -4.17 0.01 37.57
N TRP A 1119 -4.32 0.40 36.30
CA TRP A 1119 -4.05 1.76 35.80
C TRP A 1119 -5.30 2.63 35.66
N GLU A 1120 -6.50 2.11 35.94
CA GLU A 1120 -7.79 2.77 35.72
C GLU A 1120 -7.85 4.15 36.39
N ASP A 1121 -7.58 4.18 37.70
CA ASP A 1121 -7.64 5.38 38.54
C ASP A 1121 -6.28 6.09 38.66
N SER A 1122 -5.29 5.74 37.83
CA SER A 1122 -3.91 6.28 37.92
C SER A 1122 -3.77 7.76 37.55
N GLY A 1123 -4.78 8.34 36.91
CA GLY A 1123 -4.72 9.70 36.36
C GLY A 1123 -3.70 9.87 35.22
N ALA A 1124 -3.21 8.77 34.62
CA ALA A 1124 -2.18 8.82 33.59
C ALA A 1124 -2.63 9.61 32.35
N GLN A 1125 -1.78 10.53 31.87
CA GLN A 1125 -2.10 11.44 30.77
C GLN A 1125 -0.89 11.61 29.82
N VAL A 1126 -1.17 11.90 28.55
CA VAL A 1126 -0.12 12.27 27.58
C VAL A 1126 0.46 13.63 28.00
N ASP A 1127 1.78 13.67 28.19
CA ASP A 1127 2.54 14.90 28.44
C ASP A 1127 3.15 15.46 27.15
N LYS A 1128 3.61 14.57 26.27
CA LYS A 1128 4.39 14.96 25.09
C LYS A 1128 4.28 13.97 23.94
N VAL A 1129 4.06 14.49 22.75
CA VAL A 1129 4.03 13.72 21.48
C VAL A 1129 5.07 14.31 20.53
N TRP A 1130 5.79 13.46 19.80
CA TRP A 1130 6.78 13.88 18.81
C TRP A 1130 6.88 12.90 17.64
N THR A 1131 7.46 13.36 16.54
CA THR A 1131 7.75 12.54 15.36
C THR A 1131 9.25 12.32 15.17
N GLY A 1132 9.62 11.40 14.30
CA GLY A 1132 11.00 11.20 13.87
C GLY A 1132 11.12 10.39 12.60
N ILE A 1133 12.17 10.67 11.82
CA ILE A 1133 12.40 10.03 10.53
C ILE A 1133 13.27 8.78 10.70
N MET A 1134 12.79 7.66 10.18
CA MET A 1134 13.43 6.35 10.18
C MET A 1134 13.82 5.98 8.76
N GLY A 1135 15.03 5.45 8.54
CA GLY A 1135 15.39 4.86 7.25
C GLY A 1135 14.78 3.46 7.15
N TYR A 1136 13.79 3.28 6.30
CA TYR A 1136 13.21 1.98 5.98
C TYR A 1136 13.86 1.43 4.71
N SER A 1137 14.38 0.22 4.80
CA SER A 1137 15.00 -0.50 3.69
C SER A 1137 13.95 -1.24 2.85
N TRP A 1138 14.17 -1.32 1.54
CA TRP A 1138 13.29 -2.00 0.59
C TRP A 1138 13.03 -3.49 0.91
N ASP A 1139 13.99 -4.18 1.54
CA ASP A 1139 13.95 -5.60 1.91
C ASP A 1139 13.91 -5.87 3.43
N SER A 1140 13.50 -4.90 4.24
CA SER A 1140 13.47 -4.98 5.73
C SER A 1140 14.81 -5.37 6.39
N GLN A 1141 15.96 -5.14 5.77
CA GLN A 1141 17.30 -5.38 6.34
C GLN A 1141 18.15 -4.10 6.27
N PRO A 1142 18.98 -3.76 7.28
CA PRO A 1142 19.86 -2.59 7.17
C PRO A 1142 20.90 -2.75 6.04
N HIS A 1143 21.45 -1.63 5.57
CA HIS A 1143 22.65 -1.61 4.73
C HIS A 1143 23.86 -1.24 5.60
N VAL A 1144 24.81 -2.16 5.67
CA VAL A 1144 26.02 -2.07 6.48
C VAL A 1144 27.23 -2.52 5.66
N GLY A 1145 28.39 -1.93 5.90
CA GLY A 1145 29.68 -2.33 5.31
C GLY A 1145 30.19 -1.37 4.23
N PRO A 1146 31.11 -1.82 3.35
CA PRO A 1146 31.59 -1.04 2.21
C PRO A 1146 30.46 -0.67 1.26
N ILE A 1147 30.61 0.43 0.52
CA ILE A 1147 29.63 0.82 -0.50
C ILE A 1147 30.00 0.16 -1.85
N PRO A 1148 29.06 -0.49 -2.56
CA PRO A 1148 29.34 -1.15 -3.83
C PRO A 1148 30.01 -0.24 -4.87
N GLY A 1149 31.21 -0.64 -5.30
CA GLY A 1149 32.04 0.07 -6.28
C GLY A 1149 32.75 1.31 -5.76
N GLU A 1150 32.80 1.54 -4.46
CA GLU A 1150 33.37 2.73 -3.82
C GLU A 1150 34.40 2.34 -2.76
N GLU A 1151 35.69 2.36 -3.11
CA GLU A 1151 36.76 2.06 -2.15
C GLU A 1151 36.79 3.08 -1.00
N ASP A 1152 37.09 2.60 0.21
CA ASP A 1152 37.18 3.36 1.46
C ASP A 1152 35.96 4.24 1.86
N GLN A 1153 34.79 3.94 1.29
CA GLN A 1153 33.50 4.49 1.69
C GLN A 1153 32.59 3.40 2.30
N TYR A 1154 32.01 3.69 3.46
CA TYR A 1154 31.26 2.73 4.28
C TYR A 1154 29.87 3.26 4.65
N VAL A 1155 28.87 2.39 4.77
CA VAL A 1155 27.48 2.73 5.13
C VAL A 1155 27.05 2.07 6.44
N LEU A 1156 26.23 2.78 7.22
CA LEU A 1156 25.37 2.23 8.29
C LEU A 1156 24.00 2.94 8.23
N ALA A 1157 23.05 2.37 7.50
CA ALA A 1157 21.74 2.99 7.25
C ALA A 1157 20.60 1.98 7.04
N GLY A 1158 19.35 2.44 7.04
CA GLY A 1158 18.18 1.62 6.68
C GLY A 1158 17.68 0.70 7.79
N PHE A 1159 17.85 1.09 9.07
CA PHE A 1159 17.57 0.22 10.23
C PHE A 1159 16.08 -0.04 10.55
N ASN A 1160 15.12 0.32 9.68
CA ASN A 1160 13.69 -0.08 9.77
C ASN A 1160 12.98 0.24 11.09
N GLY A 1161 13.40 1.29 11.81
CA GLY A 1161 12.94 1.61 13.17
C GLY A 1161 13.51 0.72 14.28
N HIS A 1162 14.14 -0.41 13.93
CA HIS A 1162 14.67 -1.45 14.82
C HIS A 1162 16.19 -1.31 15.09
N GLY A 1163 16.73 -0.09 15.07
CA GLY A 1163 18.18 0.13 15.15
C GLY A 1163 18.82 -0.17 16.51
N MET A 1164 18.03 -0.23 17.60
CA MET A 1164 18.55 -0.39 18.96
C MET A 1164 19.36 -1.70 19.15
N PRO A 1165 18.85 -2.89 18.80
CA PRO A 1165 19.58 -4.16 18.86
C PRO A 1165 20.44 -4.46 17.61
N LEU A 1166 20.72 -3.49 16.73
CA LEU A 1166 21.44 -3.72 15.47
C LEU A 1166 22.70 -2.87 15.27
N VAL A 1167 22.71 -1.63 15.78
CA VAL A 1167 23.68 -0.61 15.36
C VAL A 1167 25.08 -0.77 15.99
N PHE A 1168 25.17 -1.15 17.27
CA PHE A 1168 26.45 -1.09 18.00
C PHE A 1168 27.47 -2.12 17.50
N LEU A 1169 27.09 -3.39 17.34
CA LEU A 1169 27.98 -4.41 16.79
C LEU A 1169 28.18 -4.24 15.27
N SER A 1170 27.22 -3.63 14.56
CA SER A 1170 27.43 -3.23 13.16
C SER A 1170 28.53 -2.16 13.04
N ALA A 1171 28.53 -1.17 13.94
CA ALA A 1171 29.57 -0.15 14.02
C ALA A 1171 30.93 -0.72 14.45
N LEU A 1172 30.96 -1.75 15.32
CA LEU A 1172 32.17 -2.51 15.64
C LEU A 1172 32.76 -3.20 14.41
N GLY A 1173 31.93 -3.89 13.62
CA GLY A 1173 32.37 -4.56 12.39
C GLY A 1173 32.88 -3.57 11.34
N VAL A 1174 32.17 -2.44 11.13
CA VAL A 1174 32.65 -1.38 10.23
C VAL A 1174 33.94 -0.74 10.72
N ALA A 1175 34.10 -0.50 12.04
CA ALA A 1175 35.36 -0.02 12.59
C ALA A 1175 36.52 -1.02 12.38
N LYS A 1176 36.26 -2.33 12.48
CA LYS A 1176 37.24 -3.37 12.15
C LYS A 1176 37.61 -3.34 10.66
N MET A 1177 36.66 -3.24 9.74
CA MET A 1177 36.97 -3.10 8.31
C MET A 1177 37.83 -1.85 8.03
N ILE A 1178 37.43 -0.68 8.56
CA ILE A 1178 38.13 0.60 8.42
C ILE A 1178 39.61 0.52 8.84
N ARG A 1179 39.88 -0.09 10.00
CA ARG A 1179 41.20 -0.07 10.66
C ARG A 1179 42.05 -1.31 10.37
N ASN A 1180 41.47 -2.50 10.34
CA ASN A 1180 42.19 -3.76 10.12
C ASN A 1180 42.26 -4.18 8.64
N GLY A 1181 41.43 -3.60 7.76
CA GLY A 1181 41.40 -3.99 6.35
C GLY A 1181 40.87 -5.41 6.11
N ILE A 1182 40.03 -5.91 7.03
CA ILE A 1182 39.35 -7.21 6.88
C ILE A 1182 38.13 -7.09 5.96
N GLU A 1183 37.74 -8.20 5.36
CA GLU A 1183 36.51 -8.29 4.55
C GLU A 1183 35.24 -8.32 5.42
N PHE A 1184 34.09 -8.06 4.80
CA PHE A 1184 32.79 -8.00 5.49
C PHE A 1184 32.45 -9.30 6.21
N GLU A 1185 32.76 -10.44 5.59
CA GLU A 1185 32.52 -11.79 6.09
C GLU A 1185 33.30 -12.08 7.38
N GLU A 1186 34.43 -11.40 7.61
CA GLU A 1186 35.22 -11.49 8.84
C GLU A 1186 34.80 -10.46 9.91
N ALA A 1187 34.01 -9.45 9.53
CA ALA A 1187 33.62 -8.35 10.41
C ALA A 1187 32.62 -8.73 11.51
N GLY A 1188 32.03 -9.94 11.45
CA GLY A 1188 31.08 -10.46 12.42
C GLY A 1188 29.67 -9.86 12.32
N ILE A 1189 29.29 -9.39 11.12
CA ILE A 1189 27.99 -8.78 10.80
C ILE A 1189 27.15 -9.80 10.03
N PRO A 1190 25.83 -9.96 10.29
CA PRO A 1190 24.96 -10.87 9.54
C PRO A 1190 25.01 -10.62 8.03
N ARG A 1191 25.12 -11.69 7.24
CA ARG A 1191 25.32 -11.64 5.77
C ARG A 1191 24.17 -10.97 5.02
N LEU A 1192 22.98 -10.89 5.61
CA LEU A 1192 21.82 -10.17 5.05
C LEU A 1192 21.95 -8.63 5.15
N PHE A 1193 22.85 -8.11 5.98
CA PHE A 1193 23.02 -6.67 6.18
C PHE A 1193 24.01 -6.04 5.18
N GLN A 1194 24.79 -6.86 4.48
CA GLN A 1194 25.79 -6.40 3.51
C GLN A 1194 25.13 -5.51 2.45
N SER A 1195 25.73 -4.35 2.19
CA SER A 1195 25.34 -3.54 1.03
C SER A 1195 26.05 -4.07 -0.21
N THR A 1196 25.36 -4.86 -1.04
CA THR A 1196 25.93 -5.42 -2.29
C THR A 1196 25.35 -4.74 -3.53
N LYS A 1197 26.04 -4.88 -4.67
CA LYS A 1197 25.57 -4.34 -5.95
C LYS A 1197 24.25 -4.99 -6.37
N GLU A 1198 24.18 -6.32 -6.27
CA GLU A 1198 23.00 -7.14 -6.62
C GLU A 1198 21.81 -6.77 -5.73
N ARG A 1199 22.05 -6.39 -4.48
CA ARG A 1199 21.03 -5.93 -3.55
C ARG A 1199 20.44 -4.58 -3.99
N LEU A 1200 21.28 -3.62 -4.38
CA LEU A 1200 20.83 -2.34 -4.94
C LEU A 1200 20.18 -2.48 -6.32
N GLU A 1201 20.58 -3.46 -7.13
CA GLU A 1201 19.97 -3.76 -8.43
C GLU A 1201 18.64 -4.51 -8.31
N LYS A 1202 18.44 -5.35 -7.27
CA LYS A 1202 17.15 -6.00 -6.98
C LYS A 1202 16.03 -5.00 -6.66
N VAL A 1203 16.36 -3.87 -6.03
CA VAL A 1203 15.41 -2.79 -5.73
C VAL A 1203 14.82 -2.22 -7.03
N LYS A 1204 15.69 -1.80 -7.96
CA LYS A 1204 15.31 -1.20 -9.25
C LYS A 1204 14.48 -2.11 -10.16
N ASN A 1205 14.62 -3.42 -9.98
CA ASN A 1205 13.91 -4.45 -10.75
C ASN A 1205 12.73 -5.06 -9.98
N GLY A 1206 12.42 -4.56 -8.78
CA GLY A 1206 11.38 -5.06 -7.90
C GLY A 1206 10.13 -4.17 -7.84
N PRO A 1207 9.08 -4.57 -7.10
CA PRO A 1207 7.95 -3.70 -6.81
C PRO A 1207 8.39 -2.40 -6.11
N SER A 1208 7.85 -1.27 -6.58
CA SER A 1208 8.07 0.04 -5.95
C SER A 1208 7.66 0.01 -4.48
N GLY A 1209 8.45 0.66 -3.62
CA GLY A 1209 8.28 0.66 -2.17
C GLY A 1209 8.57 -0.67 -1.44
N GLY A 1210 8.68 -1.79 -2.15
CA GLY A 1210 9.09 -3.08 -1.57
C GLY A 1210 8.29 -3.51 -0.35
N ASP A 1211 8.99 -3.92 0.71
CA ASP A 1211 8.38 -4.24 2.01
C ASP A 1211 7.75 -3.02 2.71
N ILE A 1212 8.23 -1.81 2.42
CA ILE A 1212 7.95 -0.58 3.18
C ILE A 1212 6.47 -0.22 3.09
N ILE A 1213 5.90 -0.25 1.88
CA ILE A 1213 4.47 0.01 1.63
C ILE A 1213 3.59 -1.24 1.83
N GLY A 1214 4.13 -2.33 2.40
CA GLY A 1214 3.37 -3.51 2.76
C GLY A 1214 2.89 -4.37 1.58
N VAL A 1215 3.62 -4.38 0.45
CA VAL A 1215 3.31 -5.27 -0.68
C VAL A 1215 3.43 -6.73 -0.20
N LYS A 1216 2.29 -7.41 -0.04
CA LYS A 1216 2.28 -8.86 0.15
C LYS A 1216 2.85 -9.53 -1.10
N ARG A 1217 3.88 -10.34 -0.89
CA ARG A 1217 4.31 -11.37 -1.84
C ARG A 1217 3.37 -12.57 -1.75
#